data_AF-A0AAV0N7B6-F1
#
_entry.id   AF-A0AAV0N7B6-F1
#
_cell.length_a   1.000
_cell.length_b   1.000
_cell.length_c   1.000
_cell.angle_alpha   90.00
_cell.angle_beta   90.00
_cell.angle_gamma   90.00
#
_symmetry.space_group_name_H-M   'P 1'
#
loop_
_entity.id
_entity.type
_entity.pdbx_description
1 polymer ?
#
loop_
_entity_poly.entity_id
_entity_poly.type
_entity_poly.pdbx_seq_one_letter_code
_entity_poly.pdbx_strand_id
1 'polypeptide(L)'
;MKGEVNSYSKVVVMKSKLKWVGLFGLILSALSLFLHFTLARFSDPGVSDYYYQSSSSITIFSWRPVFELPLFLRTGPAYRRLWGPVRKLESLHPFANPRGPYSGPRSESSGYIFVRIQGGFHDIRSSISDVVVVARILNATLVIPEIQSTTSSKGISSEFKSFAYVYNEDQFTAALVKDVKVVKTLPKSLKNARRKKEIPSFRVPRSASPYYYLHHVLPVLNKHSVAELVVSDGGCLQAILPPHLEEYQRLRCRVAFHALVFRQEVQELATKIVHRLRAPGRPFIAYDPGMTREALAYYGCAELFQDVHSELIQHKRAWMRRRGIFKGKLSVNSEERRLNGSCPLMPEEVGILLRAYGYPWDTIIYVSGGEVFGGQRTLTPLHAMFENVVDRTSLTASSELTRIYGREVNLDSQFPRTPPSIVQVKKAEAWRNAGPRPRPLPPPPARPKYPHNIEGWWGWVAESDNEPESSVMELRTNAHKLLWEAIDYLVSVEADVFISVFDRDGKGRPNFASLVMGHRLYLSAASKTFRPVRKEVVRLLEGNREHLYEANNTWLKSVRQHFRKSLFHGAMNASVASKPLSFLSHPVPECSCVGSGNIEEAWTVSHDASSPSSTLASRTQSAAAATLGVKERCPKWMNDDNETSSRLKEKEIDEDDEADNDNGDVSSSFGMFFERSNESDGGEVNKEEAAQLEDQEESESAE
;
A
#
# COMPACT_ATOMS: atom_id res chain seq x y z
N MET A 1 92.54 -33.77 59.55
CA MET A 1 93.86 -33.12 59.34
C MET A 1 93.63 -31.86 58.49
N LYS A 2 94.35 -30.78 58.82
CA LYS A 2 94.47 -29.45 58.18
C LYS A 2 94.38 -29.49 56.63
N GLY A 3 93.94 -28.49 55.88
CA GLY A 3 93.63 -27.07 56.10
C GLY A 3 93.50 -26.38 54.71
N GLU A 4 92.95 -25.15 54.71
CA GLU A 4 93.13 -24.02 53.73
C GLU A 4 92.97 -24.27 52.20
N VAL A 5 92.64 -23.34 51.28
CA VAL A 5 92.11 -21.97 51.12
C VAL A 5 91.91 -21.81 49.58
N ASN A 6 90.85 -21.12 49.14
CA ASN A 6 90.55 -20.46 47.84
C ASN A 6 91.03 -21.03 46.48
N SER A 7 90.13 -21.02 45.46
CA SER A 7 90.25 -20.14 44.25
C SER A 7 89.23 -20.45 43.11
N TYR A 8 88.43 -19.42 42.78
CA TYR A 8 88.00 -18.91 41.45
C TYR A 8 87.38 -19.78 40.32
N SER A 9 86.10 -19.43 40.03
CA SER A 9 85.49 -19.01 38.75
C SER A 9 85.72 -19.79 37.43
N LYS A 10 84.60 -20.26 36.86
CA LYS A 10 84.05 -19.69 35.59
C LYS A 10 82.55 -19.99 35.42
N VAL A 11 81.75 -18.93 35.49
CA VAL A 11 80.35 -18.85 35.07
C VAL A 11 80.30 -18.89 33.54
N VAL A 12 79.51 -19.80 32.94
CA VAL A 12 79.18 -19.75 31.51
C VAL A 12 77.75 -19.24 31.33
N VAL A 13 77.70 -18.09 30.67
CA VAL A 13 76.57 -17.27 30.28
C VAL A 13 75.76 -17.96 29.18
N MET A 14 74.45 -18.16 29.39
CA MET A 14 73.43 -18.20 28.32
C MET A 14 72.02 -17.94 28.87
N LYS A 15 71.75 -16.69 29.29
CA LYS A 15 70.39 -16.16 29.49
C LYS A 15 70.30 -14.75 28.93
N SER A 16 70.37 -14.60 27.61
CA SER A 16 70.08 -13.28 27.00
C SER A 16 69.48 -13.34 25.60
N LYS A 17 69.69 -14.39 24.80
CA LYS A 17 69.24 -14.33 23.39
C LYS A 17 67.75 -14.60 23.17
N LEU A 18 67.10 -15.43 23.99
CA LEU A 18 65.68 -15.78 23.77
C LEU A 18 64.70 -14.64 24.12
N LYS A 19 65.03 -13.83 25.13
CA LYS A 19 64.23 -12.64 25.49
C LYS A 19 64.30 -11.56 24.39
N TRP A 20 65.45 -11.44 23.74
CA TRP A 20 65.63 -10.52 22.62
C TRP A 20 64.90 -10.97 21.36
N VAL A 21 64.80 -12.27 21.09
CA VAL A 21 63.98 -12.79 19.97
C VAL A 21 62.50 -12.53 20.21
N GLY A 22 62.00 -12.73 21.45
CA GLY A 22 60.62 -12.41 21.81
C GLY A 22 60.32 -10.91 21.73
N LEU A 23 61.23 -10.06 22.23
CA LEU A 23 61.11 -8.60 22.16
C LEU A 23 61.15 -8.12 20.70
N PHE A 24 62.03 -8.69 19.88
CA PHE A 24 62.14 -8.34 18.46
C PHE A 24 60.89 -8.77 17.68
N GLY A 25 60.29 -9.93 17.99
CA GLY A 25 59.01 -10.35 17.43
C GLY A 25 57.85 -9.45 17.82
N LEU A 26 57.80 -8.98 19.08
CA LEU A 26 56.79 -8.03 19.54
C LEU A 26 56.95 -6.65 18.88
N ILE A 27 58.18 -6.18 18.72
CA ILE A 27 58.49 -4.93 18.03
C ILE A 27 58.13 -5.02 16.55
N LEU A 28 58.42 -6.13 15.88
CA LEU A 28 58.00 -6.36 14.48
C LEU A 28 56.48 -6.43 14.33
N SER A 29 55.78 -7.06 15.27
CA SER A 29 54.32 -7.11 15.27
C SER A 29 53.70 -5.72 15.50
N ALA A 30 54.26 -4.94 16.43
CA ALA A 30 53.84 -3.57 16.68
C ALA A 30 54.15 -2.64 15.50
N LEU A 31 55.30 -2.80 14.84
CA LEU A 31 55.66 -2.08 13.62
C LEU A 31 54.76 -2.47 12.45
N SER A 32 54.38 -3.75 12.32
CA SER A 32 53.44 -4.22 11.29
C SER A 32 52.05 -3.62 11.51
N LEU A 33 51.55 -3.64 12.75
CA LEU A 33 50.30 -2.99 13.14
C LEU A 33 50.35 -1.48 12.93
N PHE A 34 51.46 -0.84 13.32
CA PHE A 34 51.67 0.58 13.09
C PHE A 34 51.71 0.89 11.60
N LEU A 35 52.37 0.07 10.77
CA LEU A 35 52.37 0.21 9.31
C LEU A 35 50.97 0.03 8.72
N HIS A 36 50.17 -0.91 9.23
CA HIS A 36 48.78 -1.10 8.78
C HIS A 36 47.89 0.05 9.23
N PHE A 37 48.09 0.57 10.45
CA PHE A 37 47.39 1.76 10.94
C PHE A 37 47.82 3.02 10.19
N THR A 38 49.10 3.18 9.86
CA THR A 38 49.59 4.30 9.06
C THR A 38 49.18 4.15 7.60
N LEU A 39 49.13 2.95 7.01
CA LEU A 39 48.57 2.75 5.66
C LEU A 39 47.07 3.03 5.64
N ALA A 40 46.32 2.64 6.69
CA ALA A 40 44.91 3.00 6.86
C ALA A 40 44.70 4.50 7.15
N ARG A 41 45.72 5.21 7.64
CA ARG A 41 45.67 6.65 7.97
C ARG A 41 46.31 7.54 6.90
N PHE A 42 47.18 6.98 6.03
CA PHE A 42 47.76 7.64 4.85
C PHE A 42 46.96 7.33 3.57
N SER A 43 45.92 6.50 3.65
CA SER A 43 44.81 6.53 2.69
C SER A 43 43.91 7.76 2.84
N ASP A 44 44.24 8.71 3.72
CA ASP A 44 43.72 10.07 3.63
C ASP A 44 44.68 11.10 4.26
N PRO A 45 45.30 11.97 3.44
CA PRO A 45 45.31 13.38 3.82
C PRO A 45 44.96 14.30 2.65
N GLY A 46 43.67 14.69 2.58
CA GLY A 46 43.17 16.07 2.56
C GLY A 46 43.85 17.13 1.69
N VAL A 47 43.08 17.65 0.72
CA VAL A 47 42.93 19.10 0.46
C VAL A 47 41.45 19.37 0.16
N SER A 48 40.93 20.42 0.80
CA SER A 48 39.53 20.86 0.91
C SER A 48 38.85 21.17 -0.43
N ASP A 49 37.51 21.07 -0.40
CA ASP A 49 36.54 21.64 -1.32
C ASP A 49 36.46 21.03 -2.72
N TYR A 50 35.99 19.78 -2.80
CA TYR A 50 35.09 19.22 -3.83
C TYR A 50 35.07 17.70 -3.60
N TYR A 51 33.91 17.04 -3.68
CA TYR A 51 33.67 15.59 -3.43
C TYR A 51 33.55 15.11 -1.98
N TYR A 52 32.34 15.23 -1.42
CA TYR A 52 31.83 14.31 -0.40
C TYR A 52 30.57 13.60 -0.93
N GLN A 53 30.74 12.66 -1.86
CA GLN A 53 29.71 11.63 -2.12
C GLN A 53 30.30 10.42 -2.84
N SER A 54 31.05 9.57 -2.13
CA SER A 54 31.07 8.12 -2.38
C SER A 54 31.98 7.40 -1.40
N SER A 55 31.55 6.18 -1.06
CA SER A 55 32.23 5.13 -0.26
C SER A 55 31.88 5.19 1.23
N SER A 56 31.27 4.18 1.84
CA SER A 56 31.60 2.75 1.71
C SER A 56 30.46 1.85 2.19
N SER A 57 30.02 0.92 1.34
CA SER A 57 29.47 -0.37 1.76
C SER A 57 29.82 -1.40 0.70
N ILE A 58 30.45 -2.50 1.12
CA ILE A 58 30.82 -3.63 0.28
C ILE A 58 29.53 -4.21 -0.32
N THR A 59 29.33 -4.04 -1.62
CA THR A 59 28.13 -4.51 -2.33
C THR A 59 28.35 -5.88 -2.96
N ILE A 60 27.58 -6.86 -2.49
CA ILE A 60 27.45 -8.20 -3.09
C ILE A 60 26.55 -8.18 -4.35
N PHE A 61 25.92 -7.04 -4.66
CA PHE A 61 24.94 -6.91 -5.73
C PHE A 61 25.39 -5.90 -6.81
N SER A 62 25.54 -6.38 -8.04
CA SER A 62 26.03 -5.66 -9.24
C SER A 62 25.05 -4.65 -9.86
N TRP A 63 23.95 -4.32 -9.19
CA TRP A 63 22.87 -3.47 -9.73
C TRP A 63 23.18 -1.97 -9.82
N ARG A 64 24.33 -1.52 -9.29
CA ARG A 64 24.65 -0.10 -9.18
C ARG A 64 24.87 0.63 -10.52
N PRO A 65 25.55 0.09 -11.56
CA PRO A 65 25.87 0.89 -12.74
C PRO A 65 24.80 0.86 -13.85
N VAL A 66 23.76 0.03 -13.74
CA VAL A 66 22.84 -0.23 -14.87
C VAL A 66 21.69 0.79 -14.99
N PHE A 67 21.38 1.51 -13.92
CA PHE A 67 20.25 2.46 -13.87
C PHE A 67 20.64 3.85 -13.37
N GLU A 68 21.93 4.21 -13.41
CA GLU A 68 22.36 5.59 -13.17
C GLU A 68 22.05 6.44 -14.40
N LEU A 69 20.90 7.12 -14.38
CA LEU A 69 20.66 8.27 -15.25
C LEU A 69 21.23 9.51 -14.54
N PRO A 70 22.02 10.37 -15.21
CA PRO A 70 22.60 11.56 -14.57
C PRO A 70 21.47 12.49 -14.12
N LEU A 71 21.52 12.89 -12.86
CA LEU A 71 20.72 13.91 -12.18
C LEU A 71 19.29 14.09 -12.75
N PHE A 72 18.30 13.43 -12.13
CA PHE A 72 16.88 13.72 -12.36
C PHE A 72 16.59 15.19 -12.04
N LEU A 73 16.78 16.08 -13.02
CA LEU A 73 16.19 17.41 -12.97
C LEU A 73 14.68 17.20 -12.88
N ARG A 74 14.07 17.70 -11.80
CA ARG A 74 12.63 17.57 -11.52
C ARG A 74 11.73 18.14 -12.62
N THR A 75 12.31 18.93 -13.52
CA THR A 75 11.66 19.55 -14.68
C THR A 75 11.81 18.73 -15.97
N GLY A 76 12.67 17.71 -15.98
CA GLY A 76 13.00 16.92 -17.17
C GLY A 76 11.85 16.04 -17.67
N PRO A 77 11.79 15.72 -18.97
CA PRO A 77 10.76 14.85 -19.56
C PRO A 77 10.70 13.46 -18.90
N ALA A 78 11.84 12.89 -18.53
CA ALA A 78 11.91 11.59 -17.85
C ALA A 78 11.24 11.62 -16.47
N TYR A 79 11.44 12.68 -15.69
CA TYR A 79 10.80 12.85 -14.38
C TYR A 79 9.28 12.98 -14.52
N ARG A 80 8.82 13.81 -15.47
CA ARG A 80 7.38 13.96 -15.77
C ARG A 80 6.76 12.65 -16.26
N ARG A 81 7.49 11.87 -17.06
CA ARG A 81 7.03 10.55 -17.49
C ARG A 81 6.89 9.57 -16.34
N LEU A 82 7.70 9.65 -15.28
CA LEU A 82 7.60 8.77 -14.11
C LEU A 82 6.53 9.24 -13.12
N TRP A 83 6.45 10.53 -12.83
CA TRP A 83 5.68 11.07 -11.70
C TRP A 83 4.51 11.98 -12.10
N GLY A 84 4.46 12.42 -13.35
CA GLY A 84 3.43 13.33 -13.85
C GLY A 84 2.05 12.67 -14.03
N PRO A 85 1.01 13.47 -14.29
CA PRO A 85 -0.35 12.99 -14.47
C PRO A 85 -0.53 12.12 -15.73
N VAL A 86 -1.53 11.26 -15.72
CA VAL A 86 -1.98 10.49 -16.88
C VAL A 86 -2.86 11.39 -17.75
N ARG A 87 -2.27 12.01 -18.76
CA ARG A 87 -2.92 12.99 -19.67
C ARG A 87 -4.30 12.56 -20.18
N LYS A 88 -4.47 11.28 -20.55
CA LYS A 88 -5.75 10.72 -21.05
C LYS A 88 -6.90 10.76 -20.03
N LEU A 89 -6.60 10.96 -18.75
CA LEU A 89 -7.58 10.98 -17.64
C LEU A 89 -7.69 12.36 -16.97
N GLU A 90 -6.97 13.38 -17.44
CA GLU A 90 -6.99 14.73 -16.84
C GLU A 90 -8.35 15.43 -16.95
N SER A 91 -9.13 15.12 -17.98
CA SER A 91 -10.46 15.70 -18.20
C SER A 91 -11.53 15.15 -17.26
N LEU A 92 -11.24 14.09 -16.50
CA LEU A 92 -12.19 13.45 -15.59
C LEU A 92 -12.10 14.06 -14.19
N HIS A 93 -13.22 14.61 -13.73
CA HIS A 93 -13.33 15.22 -12.40
C HIS A 93 -14.30 14.44 -11.50
N PRO A 94 -14.06 14.43 -10.17
CA PRO A 94 -14.97 13.84 -9.19
C PRO A 94 -16.32 14.55 -9.22
N PHE A 95 -17.40 13.79 -9.39
CA PHE A 95 -18.75 14.34 -9.30
C PHE A 95 -19.77 13.29 -8.88
N ALA A 96 -20.21 13.36 -7.62
CA ALA A 96 -21.18 12.44 -7.03
C ALA A 96 -22.50 13.11 -6.64
N ASN A 97 -22.68 14.39 -6.99
CA ASN A 97 -23.91 15.12 -6.71
C ASN A 97 -25.06 14.61 -7.61
N PRO A 98 -26.32 14.72 -7.14
CA PRO A 98 -27.46 14.34 -7.95
C PRO A 98 -27.53 15.13 -9.26
N ARG A 99 -27.94 14.46 -10.35
CA ARG A 99 -28.05 15.08 -11.68
C ARG A 99 -29.46 15.56 -12.04
N GLY A 100 -30.44 15.26 -11.21
CA GLY A 100 -31.83 15.66 -11.39
C GLY A 100 -32.51 16.04 -10.07
N PRO A 101 -33.84 16.24 -10.07
CA PRO A 101 -34.60 16.54 -8.86
C PRO A 101 -34.37 15.46 -7.78
N TYR A 102 -33.68 15.83 -6.71
CA TYR A 102 -33.35 14.92 -5.61
C TYR A 102 -34.21 15.26 -4.39
N SER A 103 -35.27 14.48 -4.19
CA SER A 103 -36.14 14.66 -3.03
C SER A 103 -35.42 14.24 -1.75
N GLY A 104 -35.52 15.05 -0.70
CA GLY A 104 -35.00 14.71 0.62
C GLY A 104 -35.70 13.48 1.24
N PRO A 105 -35.23 12.99 2.40
CA PRO A 105 -35.90 11.91 3.12
C PRO A 105 -37.31 12.33 3.55
N ARG A 106 -38.29 11.41 3.45
CA ARG A 106 -39.68 11.70 3.82
C ARG A 106 -39.82 11.97 5.31
N SER A 107 -40.80 12.80 5.70
CA SER A 107 -41.11 13.11 7.10
C SER A 107 -41.49 11.86 7.90
N GLU A 108 -42.29 10.98 7.30
CA GLU A 108 -42.66 9.68 7.87
C GLU A 108 -41.69 8.59 7.43
N SER A 109 -41.19 7.81 8.39
CA SER A 109 -40.26 6.70 8.14
C SER A 109 -40.97 5.37 8.32
N SER A 110 -40.65 4.38 7.49
CA SER A 110 -41.19 3.02 7.58
C SER A 110 -40.71 2.24 8.81
N GLY A 111 -39.70 2.75 9.54
CA GLY A 111 -39.16 2.14 10.75
C GLY A 111 -37.65 2.37 10.90
N TYR A 112 -37.02 1.59 11.77
CA TYR A 112 -35.58 1.63 12.03
C TYR A 112 -34.86 0.42 11.45
N ILE A 113 -33.79 0.65 10.69
CA ILE A 113 -32.88 -0.41 10.27
C ILE A 113 -31.65 -0.35 11.15
N PHE A 114 -31.39 -1.45 11.84
CA PHE A 114 -30.20 -1.68 12.64
C PHE A 114 -29.30 -2.67 11.90
N VAL A 115 -27.99 -2.40 11.81
CA VAL A 115 -27.09 -3.20 10.98
C VAL A 115 -25.86 -3.64 11.75
N ARG A 116 -25.49 -4.91 11.59
CA ARG A 116 -24.22 -5.47 12.03
C ARG A 116 -23.39 -5.89 10.84
N ILE A 117 -22.18 -5.37 10.76
CA ILE A 117 -21.25 -5.58 9.64
C ILE A 117 -20.04 -6.38 10.14
N GLN A 118 -19.68 -7.42 9.39
CA GLN A 118 -18.55 -8.30 9.64
C GLN A 118 -17.68 -8.36 8.38
N GLY A 119 -16.37 -8.46 8.55
CA GLY A 119 -15.41 -8.52 7.45
C GLY A 119 -14.18 -7.68 7.71
N GLY A 120 -13.29 -7.62 6.71
CA GLY A 120 -12.12 -6.74 6.74
C GLY A 120 -12.49 -5.29 6.42
N PHE A 121 -11.49 -4.40 6.39
CA PHE A 121 -11.72 -2.98 6.12
C PHE A 121 -12.49 -2.68 4.84
N HIS A 122 -12.14 -3.35 3.72
CA HIS A 122 -12.80 -3.13 2.44
C HIS A 122 -14.24 -3.67 2.40
N ASP A 123 -14.51 -4.79 3.09
CA ASP A 123 -15.86 -5.32 3.26
C ASP A 123 -16.73 -4.31 4.03
N ILE A 124 -16.19 -3.78 5.14
CA ILE A 124 -16.90 -2.82 6.00
C ILE A 124 -17.25 -1.54 5.23
N ARG A 125 -16.27 -0.93 4.54
CA ARG A 125 -16.49 0.33 3.81
C ARG A 125 -17.51 0.16 2.69
N SER A 126 -17.44 -0.95 1.95
CA SER A 126 -18.42 -1.31 0.92
C SER A 126 -19.81 -1.51 1.53
N SER A 127 -19.93 -2.30 2.60
CA SER A 127 -21.21 -2.58 3.26
C SER A 127 -21.89 -1.34 3.83
N ILE A 128 -21.15 -0.40 4.43
CA ILE A 128 -21.77 0.83 4.96
C ILE A 128 -22.37 1.65 3.81
N SER A 129 -21.64 1.77 2.70
CA SER A 129 -22.12 2.48 1.50
C SER A 129 -23.41 1.87 0.95
N ASP A 130 -23.51 0.55 0.95
CA ASP A 130 -24.69 -0.19 0.50
C ASP A 130 -25.87 -0.02 1.44
N VAL A 131 -25.62 -0.11 2.74
CA VAL A 131 -26.66 -0.03 3.78
C VAL A 131 -27.33 1.33 3.81
N VAL A 132 -26.59 2.42 3.56
CA VAL A 132 -27.19 3.76 3.42
C VAL A 132 -28.18 3.80 2.26
N VAL A 133 -27.81 3.22 1.11
CA VAL A 133 -28.73 3.11 -0.03
C VAL A 133 -29.93 2.22 0.28
N VAL A 134 -29.72 1.09 0.96
CA VAL A 134 -30.81 0.19 1.37
C VAL A 134 -31.80 0.92 2.29
N ALA A 135 -31.31 1.68 3.26
CA ALA A 135 -32.15 2.50 4.12
C ALA A 135 -32.95 3.54 3.31
N ARG A 136 -32.31 4.16 2.30
CA ARG A 136 -32.97 5.08 1.37
C ARG A 136 -34.08 4.40 0.56
N ILE A 137 -33.81 3.23 -0.04
CA ILE A 137 -34.78 2.45 -0.82
C ILE A 137 -36.00 2.09 0.02
N LEU A 138 -35.78 1.74 1.29
CA LEU A 138 -36.83 1.34 2.23
C LEU A 138 -37.51 2.51 2.95
N ASN A 139 -37.12 3.76 2.67
CA ASN A 139 -37.56 4.95 3.41
C ASN A 139 -37.43 4.78 4.94
N ALA A 140 -36.37 4.10 5.37
CA ALA A 140 -36.11 3.74 6.75
C ALA A 140 -35.13 4.71 7.41
N THR A 141 -35.24 4.84 8.73
CA THR A 141 -34.25 5.54 9.54
C THR A 141 -33.09 4.60 9.82
N LEU A 142 -31.88 4.98 9.40
CA LEU A 142 -30.69 4.18 9.61
C LEU A 142 -30.15 4.41 11.02
N VAL A 143 -29.97 3.35 11.79
CA VAL A 143 -29.18 3.39 13.01
C VAL A 143 -27.71 3.23 12.63
N ILE A 144 -26.80 4.03 13.24
CA ILE A 144 -25.36 3.91 13.00
C ILE A 144 -24.92 2.42 13.05
N PRO A 145 -24.28 1.90 11.99
CA PRO A 145 -23.93 0.48 11.92
C PRO A 145 -22.97 0.04 13.02
N GLU A 146 -23.11 -1.21 13.47
CA GLU A 146 -22.16 -1.86 14.37
C GLU A 146 -21.15 -2.70 13.58
N ILE A 147 -19.87 -2.34 13.70
CA ILE A 147 -18.72 -3.08 13.20
C ILE A 147 -18.39 -4.20 14.20
N GLN A 148 -18.53 -5.46 13.78
CA GLN A 148 -18.40 -6.58 14.71
C GLN A 148 -16.97 -6.74 15.23
N SER A 149 -15.95 -6.55 14.39
CA SER A 149 -14.55 -6.71 14.76
C SER A 149 -14.11 -5.76 15.88
N THR A 150 -14.80 -4.63 16.08
CA THR A 150 -14.54 -3.72 17.20
C THR A 150 -15.36 -4.09 18.43
N THR A 151 -16.54 -4.70 18.29
CA THR A 151 -17.43 -5.02 19.42
C THR A 151 -17.17 -6.39 20.04
N SER A 152 -16.57 -7.32 19.29
CA SER A 152 -16.26 -8.68 19.77
C SER A 152 -15.00 -8.76 20.63
N SER A 153 -14.14 -7.74 20.59
CA SER A 153 -12.80 -7.80 21.17
C SER A 153 -12.80 -7.29 22.61
N LYS A 154 -12.42 -8.15 23.57
CA LYS A 154 -12.22 -7.72 24.96
C LYS A 154 -10.89 -6.96 25.08
N GLY A 155 -10.88 -5.89 25.87
CA GLY A 155 -9.67 -5.11 26.14
C GLY A 155 -9.33 -4.03 25.12
N ILE A 156 -10.17 -3.80 24.11
CA ILE A 156 -10.10 -2.57 23.31
C ILE A 156 -10.60 -1.37 24.14
N SER A 157 -10.25 -0.15 23.72
CA SER A 157 -10.72 1.06 24.41
C SER A 157 -12.24 1.13 24.47
N SER A 158 -12.75 1.34 25.68
CA SER A 158 -14.18 1.58 25.94
C SER A 158 -14.62 3.01 25.66
N GLU A 159 -13.68 3.91 25.36
CA GLU A 159 -13.94 5.31 25.02
C GLU A 159 -14.74 5.44 23.72
N PHE A 160 -14.53 4.49 22.81
CA PHE A 160 -15.14 4.51 21.49
C PHE A 160 -16.24 3.47 21.37
N LYS A 161 -17.36 3.88 20.77
CA LYS A 161 -18.37 2.94 20.27
C LYS A 161 -17.87 2.27 19.00
N SER A 162 -18.59 1.23 18.58
CA SER A 162 -18.20 0.40 17.44
C SER A 162 -17.83 1.17 16.17
N PHE A 163 -18.73 2.04 15.67
CA PHE A 163 -18.49 2.85 14.49
C PHE A 163 -17.47 3.96 14.74
N ALA A 164 -17.63 4.66 15.87
CA ALA A 164 -16.73 5.72 16.34
C ALA A 164 -15.27 5.26 16.55
N TYR A 165 -15.02 3.96 16.66
CA TYR A 165 -13.66 3.43 16.74
C TYR A 165 -12.86 3.77 15.48
N VAL A 166 -13.49 3.74 14.30
CA VAL A 166 -12.83 3.94 13.00
C VAL A 166 -13.24 5.25 12.33
N TYR A 167 -14.52 5.62 12.43
CA TYR A 167 -15.12 6.71 11.66
C TYR A 167 -15.67 7.83 12.54
N ASN A 168 -15.78 9.04 11.99
CA ASN A 168 -16.42 10.16 12.66
C ASN A 168 -17.96 10.07 12.54
N GLU A 169 -18.65 9.76 13.64
CA GLU A 169 -20.13 9.61 13.67
C GLU A 169 -20.87 10.91 13.32
N ASP A 170 -20.34 12.05 13.74
CA ASP A 170 -20.99 13.35 13.57
C ASP A 170 -20.90 13.82 12.12
N GLN A 171 -19.71 13.70 11.50
CA GLN A 171 -19.55 13.98 10.07
C GLN A 171 -20.36 13.01 9.20
N PHE A 172 -20.41 11.72 9.56
CA PHE A 172 -21.24 10.75 8.85
C PHE A 172 -22.73 11.14 8.88
N THR A 173 -23.24 11.57 10.03
CA THR A 173 -24.63 12.01 10.19
C THR A 173 -24.90 13.32 9.44
N ALA A 174 -23.98 14.29 9.55
CA ALA A 174 -24.12 15.60 8.90
C ALA A 174 -24.08 15.49 7.37
N ALA A 175 -23.17 14.69 6.81
CA ALA A 175 -23.02 14.49 5.37
C ALA A 175 -24.26 13.84 4.74
N LEU A 176 -24.98 13.01 5.48
CA LEU A 176 -26.14 12.26 4.96
C LEU A 176 -27.49 12.90 5.28
N VAL A 177 -27.53 14.07 5.92
CA VAL A 177 -28.78 14.68 6.41
C VAL A 177 -29.81 14.92 5.28
N LYS A 178 -29.33 15.20 4.06
CA LYS A 178 -30.15 15.41 2.86
C LYS A 178 -30.53 14.11 2.14
N ASP A 179 -29.87 13.01 2.46
CA ASP A 179 -30.01 11.72 1.79
C ASP A 179 -30.89 10.76 2.61
N VAL A 180 -30.51 10.50 3.87
CA VAL A 180 -31.16 9.50 4.75
C VAL A 180 -31.18 10.00 6.19
N LYS A 181 -32.26 9.71 6.92
CA LYS A 181 -32.33 9.98 8.35
C LYS A 181 -31.43 8.99 9.10
N VAL A 182 -30.40 9.50 9.77
CA VAL A 182 -29.46 8.69 10.57
C VAL A 182 -29.61 9.02 12.06
N VAL A 183 -29.66 7.99 12.90
CA VAL A 183 -29.72 8.12 14.36
C VAL A 183 -28.60 7.32 15.02
N LYS A 184 -28.01 7.87 16.11
CA LYS A 184 -26.89 7.22 16.80
C LYS A 184 -27.28 5.91 17.48
N THR A 185 -28.49 5.81 18.01
CA THR A 185 -28.96 4.59 18.70
C THR A 185 -30.46 4.39 18.54
N LEU A 186 -30.92 3.15 18.69
CA LEU A 186 -32.34 2.82 18.72
C LEU A 186 -33.09 3.58 19.85
N PRO A 187 -34.38 3.90 19.65
CA PRO A 187 -35.28 4.38 20.71
C PRO A 187 -35.32 3.44 21.93
N LYS A 188 -35.61 3.97 23.13
CA LYS A 188 -35.60 3.21 24.40
C LYS A 188 -36.49 1.96 24.38
N SER A 189 -37.68 2.04 23.76
CA SER A 189 -38.60 0.91 23.61
C SER A 189 -37.97 -0.23 22.79
N LEU A 190 -37.38 0.09 21.65
CA LEU A 190 -36.75 -0.89 20.75
C LEU A 190 -35.42 -1.43 21.29
N LYS A 191 -34.70 -0.65 22.14
CA LYS A 191 -33.51 -1.15 22.86
C LYS A 191 -33.85 -2.32 23.78
N ASN A 192 -35.01 -2.31 24.43
CA ASN A 192 -35.44 -3.42 25.28
C ASN A 192 -35.76 -4.67 24.45
N ALA A 193 -36.46 -4.50 23.32
CA ALA A 193 -36.72 -5.60 22.38
C ALA A 193 -35.42 -6.23 21.84
N ARG A 194 -34.40 -5.41 21.55
CA ARG A 194 -33.07 -5.90 21.18
C ARG A 194 -32.44 -6.78 22.27
N ARG A 195 -32.48 -6.33 23.52
CA ARG A 195 -31.91 -7.09 24.66
C ARG A 195 -32.60 -8.45 24.85
N LYS A 196 -33.90 -8.51 24.56
CA LYS A 196 -34.70 -9.74 24.59
C LYS A 196 -34.59 -10.59 23.32
N LYS A 197 -33.82 -10.14 22.31
CA LYS A 197 -33.68 -10.79 20.98
C LYS A 197 -35.01 -10.94 20.23
N GLU A 198 -35.90 -9.97 20.38
CA GLU A 198 -37.22 -9.95 19.74
C GLU A 198 -37.21 -9.22 18.38
N ILE A 199 -36.09 -8.63 17.98
CA ILE A 199 -35.96 -7.93 16.70
C ILE A 199 -35.77 -8.95 15.56
N PRO A 200 -36.60 -8.90 14.50
CA PRO A 200 -36.42 -9.75 13.33
C PRO A 200 -35.08 -9.48 12.65
N SER A 201 -34.27 -10.53 12.46
CA SER A 201 -32.93 -10.43 11.86
C SER A 201 -32.85 -11.10 10.48
N PHE A 202 -32.24 -10.42 9.52
CA PHE A 202 -31.98 -10.92 8.18
C PHE A 202 -30.48 -11.10 7.97
N ARG A 203 -30.07 -12.33 7.64
CA ARG A 203 -28.73 -12.55 7.10
C ARG A 203 -28.75 -12.19 5.62
N VAL A 204 -28.15 -11.07 5.28
CA VAL A 204 -28.27 -10.49 3.94
C VAL A 204 -27.32 -11.21 2.97
N PRO A 205 -27.82 -11.73 1.84
CA PRO A 205 -26.96 -12.32 0.83
C PRO A 205 -26.09 -11.25 0.16
N ARG A 206 -24.88 -11.64 -0.27
CA ARG A 206 -24.04 -10.76 -1.08
C ARG A 206 -24.73 -10.42 -2.40
N SER A 207 -24.57 -9.18 -2.84
CA SER A 207 -25.18 -8.65 -4.06
C SER A 207 -26.71 -8.79 -4.08
N ALA A 208 -27.36 -8.64 -2.91
CA ALA A 208 -28.82 -8.65 -2.85
C ALA A 208 -29.41 -7.56 -3.75
N SER A 209 -30.51 -7.88 -4.43
CA SER A 209 -31.18 -6.94 -5.31
C SER A 209 -32.07 -5.97 -4.53
N PRO A 210 -32.38 -4.77 -5.08
CA PRO A 210 -33.41 -3.89 -4.52
C PRO A 210 -34.74 -4.62 -4.26
N TYR A 211 -35.10 -5.57 -5.14
CA TYR A 211 -36.27 -6.42 -4.99
C TYR A 211 -36.24 -7.22 -3.68
N TYR A 212 -35.09 -7.80 -3.31
CA TYR A 212 -34.97 -8.56 -2.05
C TYR A 212 -35.37 -7.70 -0.84
N TYR A 213 -34.91 -6.45 -0.80
CA TYR A 213 -35.22 -5.53 0.28
C TYR A 213 -36.70 -5.14 0.29
N LEU A 214 -37.26 -4.79 -0.86
CA LEU A 214 -38.66 -4.37 -0.98
C LEU A 214 -39.66 -5.50 -0.66
N HIS A 215 -39.33 -6.75 -0.99
CA HIS A 215 -40.26 -7.87 -0.84
C HIS A 215 -40.04 -8.73 0.42
N HIS A 216 -38.83 -8.73 1.00
CA HIS A 216 -38.55 -9.53 2.20
C HIS A 216 -38.33 -8.67 3.45
N VAL A 217 -37.63 -7.54 3.32
CA VAL A 217 -37.27 -6.70 4.48
C VAL A 217 -38.37 -5.68 4.78
N LEU A 218 -38.87 -4.98 3.77
CA LEU A 218 -39.89 -3.93 3.94
C LEU A 218 -41.18 -4.41 4.64
N PRO A 219 -41.75 -5.59 4.32
CA PRO A 219 -42.98 -6.04 4.99
C PRO A 219 -42.77 -6.28 6.49
N VAL A 220 -41.60 -6.81 6.86
CA VAL A 220 -41.23 -7.03 8.27
C VAL A 220 -40.97 -5.71 8.97
N LEU A 221 -40.32 -4.76 8.29
CA LEU A 221 -40.07 -3.42 8.79
C LEU A 221 -41.41 -2.70 9.07
N ASN A 222 -42.37 -2.74 8.15
CA ASN A 222 -43.69 -2.13 8.35
C ASN A 222 -44.46 -2.77 9.51
N LYS A 223 -44.31 -4.08 9.72
CA LYS A 223 -45.00 -4.81 10.80
C LYS A 223 -44.40 -4.54 12.19
N HIS A 224 -43.07 -4.51 12.31
CA HIS A 224 -42.38 -4.43 13.61
C HIS A 224 -41.78 -3.05 13.90
N SER A 225 -41.81 -2.13 12.93
CA SER A 225 -41.11 -0.84 12.95
C SER A 225 -39.59 -0.92 13.13
N VAL A 226 -39.02 -2.13 13.10
CA VAL A 226 -37.58 -2.38 13.25
C VAL A 226 -37.15 -3.66 12.54
N ALA A 227 -35.97 -3.67 11.92
CA ALA A 227 -35.33 -4.86 11.37
C ALA A 227 -33.82 -4.82 11.60
N GLU A 228 -33.22 -5.97 11.92
CA GLU A 228 -31.78 -6.16 11.98
C GLU A 228 -31.25 -6.75 10.67
N LEU A 229 -30.21 -6.14 10.10
CA LEU A 229 -29.47 -6.68 8.95
C LEU A 229 -28.09 -7.14 9.40
N VAL A 230 -27.76 -8.40 9.14
CA VAL A 230 -26.44 -8.98 9.40
C VAL A 230 -25.72 -9.16 8.07
N VAL A 231 -24.63 -8.41 7.88
CA VAL A 231 -23.82 -8.38 6.66
C VAL A 231 -22.45 -8.99 6.97
N SER A 232 -22.20 -10.22 6.53
CA SER A 232 -20.99 -10.98 6.89
C SER A 232 -19.86 -10.96 5.84
N ASP A 233 -20.16 -10.56 4.60
CA ASP A 233 -19.34 -10.89 3.44
C ASP A 233 -19.07 -9.69 2.51
N GLY A 234 -19.25 -8.46 3.00
CA GLY A 234 -19.19 -7.25 2.17
C GLY A 234 -20.30 -7.18 1.11
N GLY A 235 -20.48 -6.03 0.46
CA GLY A 235 -21.30 -5.89 -0.75
C GLY A 235 -22.74 -6.42 -0.61
N CYS A 236 -23.52 -5.89 0.31
CA CYS A 236 -24.90 -6.35 0.55
C CYS A 236 -25.90 -5.83 -0.50
N LEU A 237 -25.51 -4.93 -1.40
CA LEU A 237 -26.34 -4.48 -2.51
C LEU A 237 -25.63 -4.80 -3.83
N GLN A 238 -26.38 -5.25 -4.84
CA GLN A 238 -25.84 -5.51 -6.18
C GLN A 238 -24.95 -4.35 -6.66
N ALA A 239 -23.79 -4.69 -7.23
CA ALA A 239 -22.77 -3.69 -7.54
C ALA A 239 -23.23 -2.71 -8.63
N ILE A 240 -23.99 -3.19 -9.61
CA ILE A 240 -24.57 -2.37 -10.67
C ILE A 240 -26.08 -2.31 -10.46
N LEU A 241 -26.60 -1.13 -10.16
CA LEU A 241 -28.04 -0.90 -10.01
C LEU A 241 -28.71 -0.66 -11.37
N PRO A 242 -30.03 -0.93 -11.49
CA PRO A 242 -30.78 -0.61 -12.70
C PRO A 242 -30.74 0.89 -13.03
N PRO A 243 -30.92 1.29 -14.31
CA PRO A 243 -30.79 2.70 -14.72
C PRO A 243 -31.68 3.69 -13.96
N HIS A 244 -32.89 3.30 -13.57
CA HIS A 244 -33.79 4.15 -12.79
C HIS A 244 -33.33 4.38 -11.34
N LEU A 245 -32.31 3.66 -10.87
CA LEU A 245 -31.69 3.78 -9.54
C LEU A 245 -30.26 4.34 -9.61
N GLU A 246 -29.86 4.96 -10.72
CA GLU A 246 -28.51 5.49 -10.92
C GLU A 246 -28.11 6.52 -9.84
N GLU A 247 -29.07 7.33 -9.37
CA GLU A 247 -28.87 8.27 -8.26
C GLU A 247 -28.45 7.59 -6.95
N TYR A 248 -28.81 6.32 -6.75
CA TYR A 248 -28.36 5.55 -5.60
C TYR A 248 -26.91 5.07 -5.76
N GLN A 249 -26.40 4.90 -6.98
CA GLN A 249 -24.96 4.69 -7.19
C GLN A 249 -24.16 5.95 -6.84
N ARG A 250 -24.68 7.13 -7.21
CA ARG A 250 -24.11 8.43 -6.80
C ARG A 250 -24.12 8.60 -5.28
N LEU A 251 -25.21 8.20 -4.63
CA LEU A 251 -25.28 8.16 -3.16
C LEU A 251 -24.21 7.24 -2.56
N ARG A 252 -23.94 6.05 -3.12
CA ARG A 252 -22.81 5.21 -2.66
C ARG A 252 -21.48 5.95 -2.73
N CYS A 253 -21.24 6.76 -3.76
CA CYS A 253 -20.02 7.57 -3.85
C CYS A 253 -19.98 8.71 -2.84
N ARG A 254 -21.10 9.41 -2.61
CA ARG A 254 -21.18 10.42 -1.53
C ARG A 254 -20.88 9.78 -0.18
N VAL A 255 -21.44 8.61 0.10
CA VAL A 255 -21.16 7.87 1.34
C VAL A 255 -19.68 7.47 1.41
N ALA A 256 -19.20 6.79 0.37
CA ALA A 256 -17.88 6.17 0.36
C ALA A 256 -16.73 7.18 0.33
N PHE A 257 -16.90 8.36 -0.25
CA PHE A 257 -15.80 9.33 -0.43
C PHE A 257 -15.98 10.61 0.39
N HIS A 258 -17.19 10.95 0.84
CA HIS A 258 -17.46 12.17 1.62
C HIS A 258 -18.01 11.91 3.02
N ALA A 259 -18.92 10.95 3.21
CA ALA A 259 -19.51 10.71 4.54
C ALA A 259 -18.66 9.80 5.43
N LEU A 260 -17.95 8.84 4.84
CA LEU A 260 -17.06 7.91 5.56
C LEU A 260 -15.68 8.51 5.81
N VAL A 261 -15.68 9.53 6.65
CA VAL A 261 -14.48 10.20 7.15
C VAL A 261 -13.97 9.47 8.39
N PHE A 262 -12.66 9.17 8.42
CA PHE A 262 -12.04 8.50 9.56
C PHE A 262 -12.04 9.39 10.81
N ARG A 263 -11.85 8.78 11.97
CA ARG A 263 -11.66 9.53 13.21
C ARG A 263 -10.45 10.47 13.11
N GLN A 264 -10.49 11.60 13.81
CA GLN A 264 -9.51 12.67 13.68
C GLN A 264 -8.07 12.19 13.92
N GLU A 265 -7.84 11.39 14.96
CA GLU A 265 -6.49 10.89 15.30
C GLU A 265 -5.92 9.97 14.21
N VAL A 266 -6.78 9.25 13.48
CA VAL A 266 -6.37 8.43 12.32
C VAL A 266 -5.93 9.33 11.17
N GLN A 267 -6.69 10.39 10.88
CA GLN A 267 -6.34 11.37 9.85
C GLN A 267 -5.03 12.10 10.20
N GLU A 268 -4.92 12.60 11.44
CA GLU A 268 -3.72 13.30 11.93
C GLU A 268 -2.46 12.45 11.76
N LEU A 269 -2.52 11.16 12.11
CA LEU A 269 -1.36 10.28 11.96
C LEU A 269 -1.07 9.97 10.48
N ALA A 270 -2.09 9.73 9.66
CA ALA A 270 -1.89 9.51 8.23
C ALA A 270 -1.25 10.74 7.56
N THR A 271 -1.73 11.94 7.87
CA THR A 271 -1.15 13.21 7.40
C THR A 271 0.30 13.37 7.87
N LYS A 272 0.62 13.05 9.13
CA LYS A 272 2.00 13.03 9.62
C LYS A 272 2.89 12.04 8.86
N ILE A 273 2.40 10.84 8.57
CA ILE A 273 3.14 9.84 7.79
C ILE A 273 3.41 10.37 6.38
N VAL A 274 2.41 10.94 5.71
CA VAL A 274 2.59 11.57 4.40
C VAL A 274 3.60 12.73 4.45
N HIS A 275 3.56 13.57 5.49
CA HIS A 275 4.57 14.61 5.68
C HIS A 275 5.98 14.04 5.89
N ARG A 276 6.13 12.94 6.66
CA ARG A 276 7.42 12.25 6.84
C ARG A 276 7.95 11.70 5.51
N LEU A 277 7.08 11.08 4.72
CA LEU A 277 7.41 10.56 3.38
C LEU A 277 7.83 11.69 2.41
N ARG A 278 7.17 12.85 2.50
CA ARG A 278 7.44 14.02 1.66
C ARG A 278 8.53 14.96 2.21
N ALA A 279 9.02 14.74 3.44
CA ALA A 279 10.03 15.60 4.07
C ALA A 279 11.33 15.74 3.25
N PRO A 280 11.82 14.71 2.53
CA PRO A 280 12.95 14.85 1.60
C PRO A 280 12.63 15.71 0.35
N GLY A 281 11.41 16.23 0.24
CA GLY A 281 10.88 16.95 -0.92
C GLY A 281 10.62 16.05 -2.13
N ARG A 282 10.72 14.73 -2.02
CA ARG A 282 10.64 13.77 -3.13
C ARG A 282 9.25 13.12 -3.21
N PRO A 283 8.79 12.71 -4.40
CA PRO A 283 7.58 11.91 -4.53
C PRO A 283 7.81 10.48 -4.01
N PHE A 284 6.72 9.77 -3.71
CA PHE A 284 6.80 8.38 -3.25
C PHE A 284 5.79 7.47 -3.95
N ILE A 285 6.10 6.18 -3.94
CA ILE A 285 5.22 5.11 -4.43
C ILE A 285 4.56 4.44 -3.23
N ALA A 286 3.23 4.33 -3.23
CA ALA A 286 2.54 3.38 -2.37
C ALA A 286 2.40 2.04 -3.08
N TYR A 287 2.95 0.99 -2.48
CA TYR A 287 2.89 -0.39 -2.96
C TYR A 287 1.98 -1.22 -2.06
N ASP A 288 0.96 -1.85 -2.64
CA ASP A 288 0.15 -2.86 -1.96
C ASP A 288 0.48 -4.26 -2.54
N PRO A 289 1.11 -5.15 -1.76
CA PRO A 289 1.39 -6.51 -2.20
C PRO A 289 0.14 -7.37 -2.38
N GLY A 290 -0.91 -7.14 -1.58
CA GLY A 290 -2.15 -7.92 -1.58
C GLY A 290 -1.98 -9.40 -1.19
N MET A 291 -0.78 -9.81 -0.77
CA MET A 291 -0.39 -11.19 -0.48
C MET A 291 -0.83 -11.63 0.90
N THR A 292 -2.14 -11.79 1.11
CA THR A 292 -2.68 -12.40 2.34
C THR A 292 -2.62 -13.93 2.28
N ARG A 293 -2.51 -14.58 3.43
CA ARG A 293 -2.56 -16.04 3.54
C ARG A 293 -3.84 -16.60 2.90
N GLU A 294 -4.97 -15.94 3.13
CA GLU A 294 -6.28 -16.33 2.59
C GLU A 294 -6.30 -16.22 1.06
N ALA A 295 -5.77 -15.14 0.49
CA ALA A 295 -5.63 -14.98 -0.96
C ALA A 295 -4.76 -16.08 -1.57
N LEU A 296 -3.54 -16.27 -1.04
CA LEU A 296 -2.60 -17.28 -1.55
C LEU A 296 -3.21 -18.69 -1.51
N ALA A 297 -3.93 -19.02 -0.43
CA ALA A 297 -4.63 -20.28 -0.28
C ALA A 297 -5.78 -20.44 -1.28
N TYR A 298 -6.58 -19.41 -1.51
CA TYR A 298 -7.71 -19.43 -2.45
C TYR A 298 -7.23 -19.66 -3.90
N TYR A 299 -6.17 -18.97 -4.31
CA TYR A 299 -5.63 -19.07 -5.67
C TYR A 299 -4.68 -20.26 -5.87
N GLY A 300 -4.24 -20.91 -4.79
CA GLY A 300 -3.38 -22.09 -4.86
C GLY A 300 -1.95 -21.72 -5.23
N CYS A 301 -1.41 -20.70 -4.58
CA CYS A 301 -0.08 -20.13 -4.86
C CYS A 301 0.93 -20.52 -3.78
N ALA A 302 0.90 -21.78 -3.34
CA ALA A 302 1.72 -22.26 -2.22
C ALA A 302 3.20 -22.31 -2.58
N GLU A 303 3.54 -22.74 -3.80
CA GLU A 303 4.92 -22.96 -4.25
C GLU A 303 5.66 -21.67 -4.60
N LEU A 304 5.01 -20.50 -4.47
CA LEU A 304 5.71 -19.21 -4.45
C LEU A 304 6.68 -19.10 -3.27
N PHE A 305 6.38 -19.83 -2.21
CA PHE A 305 7.24 -19.99 -1.06
C PHE A 305 7.94 -21.35 -1.18
N GLN A 306 9.22 -21.40 -0.82
CA GLN A 306 10.05 -22.61 -0.83
C GLN A 306 10.47 -22.99 0.60
N ASP A 307 9.57 -22.75 1.55
CA ASP A 307 9.82 -22.96 2.96
C ASP A 307 8.54 -23.40 3.67
N VAL A 308 8.53 -23.24 4.98
CA VAL A 308 7.42 -23.66 5.83
C VAL A 308 6.09 -22.98 5.46
N HIS A 309 6.12 -21.81 4.82
CA HIS A 309 4.92 -21.07 4.41
C HIS A 309 4.09 -21.80 3.34
N SER A 310 4.70 -22.68 2.55
CA SER A 310 4.00 -23.48 1.53
C SER A 310 2.98 -24.43 2.18
N GLU A 311 3.39 -25.11 3.26
CA GLU A 311 2.53 -26.01 4.04
C GLU A 311 1.36 -25.24 4.67
N LEU A 312 1.62 -24.03 5.15
CA LEU A 312 0.60 -23.17 5.73
C LEU A 312 -0.49 -22.77 4.73
N ILE A 313 -0.09 -22.44 3.51
CA ILE A 313 -1.01 -22.10 2.42
C ILE A 313 -1.83 -23.34 2.05
N GLN A 314 -1.20 -24.50 1.93
CA GLN A 314 -1.88 -25.76 1.62
C GLN A 314 -2.88 -26.16 2.71
N HIS A 315 -2.50 -26.06 3.98
CA HIS A 315 -3.39 -26.31 5.11
C HIS A 315 -4.60 -25.37 5.09
N LYS A 316 -4.37 -24.05 4.92
CA LYS A 316 -5.47 -23.08 4.83
C LYS A 316 -6.38 -23.36 3.63
N ARG A 317 -5.82 -23.77 2.49
CA ARG A 317 -6.58 -24.17 1.30
C ARG A 317 -7.42 -25.42 1.56
N ALA A 318 -6.90 -26.41 2.29
CA ALA A 318 -7.65 -27.60 2.69
C ALA A 318 -8.85 -27.22 3.58
N TRP A 319 -8.61 -26.37 4.58
CA TRP A 319 -9.63 -25.83 5.48
C TRP A 319 -10.74 -25.08 4.72
N MET A 320 -10.38 -24.19 3.79
CA MET A 320 -11.35 -23.40 3.03
C MET A 320 -12.30 -24.26 2.18
N ARG A 321 -11.80 -25.36 1.62
CA ARG A 321 -12.62 -26.31 0.85
C ARG A 321 -13.55 -27.12 1.74
N ARG A 322 -13.06 -27.59 2.89
CA ARG A 322 -13.90 -28.31 3.87
C ARG A 322 -15.11 -27.48 4.30
N ARG A 323 -14.98 -26.15 4.33
CA ARG A 323 -16.07 -25.20 4.61
C ARG A 323 -16.83 -24.68 3.40
N GLY A 324 -16.55 -25.19 2.19
CA GLY A 324 -17.27 -24.80 0.97
C GLY A 324 -17.02 -23.36 0.51
N ILE A 325 -15.96 -22.69 0.98
CA ILE A 325 -15.61 -21.31 0.58
C ILE A 325 -15.26 -21.24 -0.92
N PHE A 326 -14.68 -22.31 -1.47
CA PHE A 326 -14.46 -22.47 -2.91
C PHE A 326 -14.55 -23.95 -3.31
N LYS A 327 -14.84 -24.22 -4.59
CA LYS A 327 -15.09 -25.57 -5.14
C LYS A 327 -13.93 -26.14 -5.97
N GLY A 328 -12.70 -25.68 -5.73
CA GLY A 328 -11.51 -26.04 -6.53
C GLY A 328 -10.72 -27.24 -5.98
N LYS A 329 -9.81 -27.82 -6.79
CA LYS A 329 -8.92 -28.94 -6.40
C LYS A 329 -8.00 -28.60 -5.21
N LEU A 330 -7.73 -29.58 -4.34
CA LEU A 330 -6.77 -29.54 -3.21
C LEU A 330 -5.39 -29.18 -3.69
N SER A 331 -4.75 -30.11 -4.38
CA SER A 331 -3.51 -29.90 -5.09
C SER A 331 -3.77 -29.14 -6.38
N VAL A 332 -2.96 -28.10 -6.60
CA VAL A 332 -2.97 -27.25 -7.79
C VAL A 332 -1.52 -26.94 -8.10
N ASN A 333 -1.16 -26.99 -9.38
CA ASN A 333 0.15 -26.54 -9.84
C ASN A 333 0.22 -25.01 -9.71
N SER A 334 1.06 -24.50 -8.81
CA SER A 334 1.13 -23.05 -8.55
C SER A 334 1.78 -22.32 -9.72
N GLU A 335 2.72 -22.97 -10.40
CA GLU A 335 3.39 -22.40 -11.58
C GLU A 335 2.40 -22.16 -12.71
N GLU A 336 1.54 -23.13 -13.02
CA GLU A 336 0.48 -22.97 -14.02
C GLU A 336 -0.49 -21.83 -13.65
N ARG A 337 -0.82 -21.69 -12.35
CA ARG A 337 -1.64 -20.58 -11.85
C ARG A 337 -0.94 -19.24 -12.01
N ARG A 338 0.36 -19.20 -11.74
CA ARG A 338 1.19 -18.01 -11.88
C ARG A 338 1.31 -17.60 -13.35
N LEU A 339 1.63 -18.51 -14.25
CA LEU A 339 1.67 -18.28 -15.71
C LEU A 339 0.34 -17.78 -16.28
N ASN A 340 -0.78 -18.18 -15.67
CA ASN A 340 -2.11 -17.68 -16.01
C ASN A 340 -2.48 -16.35 -15.34
N GLY A 341 -1.58 -15.72 -14.58
CA GLY A 341 -1.79 -14.47 -13.87
C GLY A 341 -2.73 -14.57 -12.67
N SER A 342 -2.99 -15.79 -12.16
CA SER A 342 -3.87 -16.00 -11.00
C SER A 342 -3.16 -15.69 -9.68
N CYS A 343 -1.86 -15.92 -9.60
CA CYS A 343 -1.05 -15.64 -8.41
C CYS A 343 -0.59 -14.17 -8.36
N PRO A 344 -0.28 -13.64 -7.15
CA PRO A 344 0.39 -12.35 -7.01
C PRO A 344 1.82 -12.42 -7.58
N LEU A 345 2.38 -11.27 -7.94
CA LEU A 345 3.83 -11.16 -8.13
C LEU A 345 4.51 -10.99 -6.77
N MET A 346 5.68 -11.59 -6.63
CA MET A 346 6.54 -11.43 -5.47
C MET A 346 7.10 -10.01 -5.41
N PRO A 347 7.37 -9.44 -4.22
CA PRO A 347 7.95 -8.10 -4.09
C PRO A 347 9.25 -7.91 -4.87
N GLU A 348 10.03 -8.97 -5.04
CA GLU A 348 11.20 -9.00 -5.92
C GLU A 348 10.85 -8.65 -7.37
N GLU A 349 9.88 -9.36 -7.94
CA GLU A 349 9.44 -9.14 -9.32
C GLU A 349 8.89 -7.72 -9.49
N VAL A 350 8.15 -7.21 -8.50
CA VAL A 350 7.67 -5.82 -8.50
C VAL A 350 8.84 -4.84 -8.50
N GLY A 351 9.86 -5.09 -7.67
CA GLY A 351 11.05 -4.25 -7.61
C GLY A 351 11.78 -4.20 -8.96
N ILE A 352 11.98 -5.35 -9.59
CA ILE A 352 12.59 -5.46 -10.93
C ILE A 352 11.79 -4.65 -11.96
N LEU A 353 10.47 -4.76 -11.95
CA LEU A 353 9.62 -4.03 -12.89
C LEU A 353 9.65 -2.52 -12.68
N LEU A 354 9.71 -2.05 -11.43
CA LEU A 354 9.85 -0.63 -11.11
C LEU A 354 11.20 -0.08 -11.58
N ARG A 355 12.29 -0.82 -11.38
CA ARG A 355 13.62 -0.46 -11.89
C ARG A 355 13.64 -0.44 -13.43
N ALA A 356 13.06 -1.46 -14.06
CA ALA A 356 12.93 -1.55 -15.52
C ALA A 356 12.11 -0.41 -16.12
N TYR A 357 11.04 0.01 -15.45
CA TYR A 357 10.23 1.16 -15.85
C TYR A 357 11.02 2.47 -15.80
N GLY A 358 11.94 2.60 -14.82
CA GLY A 358 12.89 3.71 -14.72
C GLY A 358 12.97 4.38 -13.34
N TYR A 359 12.34 3.82 -12.30
CA TYR A 359 12.45 4.39 -10.96
C TYR A 359 13.86 4.20 -10.39
N PRO A 360 14.50 5.27 -9.87
CA PRO A 360 15.83 5.18 -9.28
C PRO A 360 15.82 4.41 -7.96
N TRP A 361 16.99 3.92 -7.53
CA TRP A 361 17.15 3.08 -6.33
C TRP A 361 16.86 3.84 -5.02
N ASP A 362 16.94 5.17 -5.06
CA ASP A 362 16.64 6.05 -3.93
C ASP A 362 15.13 6.43 -3.86
N THR A 363 14.29 5.84 -4.71
CA THR A 363 12.83 6.03 -4.68
C THR A 363 12.25 5.59 -3.34
N ILE A 364 11.39 6.43 -2.76
CA ILE A 364 10.66 6.11 -1.54
C ILE A 364 9.49 5.19 -1.88
N ILE A 365 9.44 4.01 -1.26
CA ILE A 365 8.36 3.04 -1.43
C ILE A 365 7.71 2.81 -0.07
N TYR A 366 6.45 3.23 0.06
CA TYR A 366 5.60 2.95 1.20
C TYR A 366 4.85 1.62 0.97
N VAL A 367 5.12 0.61 1.78
CA VAL A 367 4.41 -0.68 1.75
C VAL A 367 3.13 -0.57 2.58
N SER A 368 1.99 -0.81 1.94
CA SER A 368 0.64 -0.68 2.48
C SER A 368 -0.15 -2.00 2.43
N GLY A 369 -1.30 -2.04 3.09
CA GLY A 369 -2.25 -3.18 2.98
C GLY A 369 -2.16 -4.19 4.13
N GLY A 370 -1.56 -3.80 5.25
CA GLY A 370 -1.30 -4.67 6.40
C GLY A 370 -0.09 -5.58 6.22
N GLU A 371 0.02 -6.61 7.07
CA GLU A 371 1.18 -7.51 7.07
C GLU A 371 1.24 -8.38 5.81
N VAL A 372 2.37 -8.33 5.12
CA VAL A 372 2.68 -9.20 3.98
C VAL A 372 2.93 -10.62 4.49
N PHE A 373 2.32 -11.62 3.84
CA PHE A 373 2.59 -13.01 4.21
C PHE A 373 4.07 -13.37 4.00
N GLY A 374 4.68 -14.00 5.01
CA GLY A 374 6.13 -14.22 5.10
C GLY A 374 6.92 -13.05 5.69
N GLY A 375 6.25 -11.93 5.99
CA GLY A 375 6.80 -10.78 6.72
C GLY A 375 7.99 -10.13 6.02
N GLN A 376 8.92 -9.61 6.82
CA GLN A 376 10.09 -8.86 6.33
C GLN A 376 10.97 -9.69 5.37
N ARG A 377 11.01 -11.02 5.52
CA ARG A 377 11.78 -11.91 4.65
C ARG A 377 11.31 -11.83 3.19
N THR A 378 10.00 -11.69 2.98
CA THR A 378 9.41 -11.56 1.63
C THR A 378 9.75 -10.21 0.99
N LEU A 379 10.01 -9.17 1.80
CA LEU A 379 10.36 -7.83 1.35
C LEU A 379 11.87 -7.61 1.15
N THR A 380 12.74 -8.51 1.66
CA THR A 380 14.21 -8.37 1.55
C THR A 380 14.71 -8.06 0.14
N PRO A 381 14.25 -8.72 -0.94
CA PRO A 381 14.71 -8.40 -2.29
C PRO A 381 14.31 -6.98 -2.72
N LEU A 382 13.14 -6.49 -2.31
CA LEU A 382 12.70 -5.12 -2.59
C LEU A 382 13.60 -4.10 -1.88
N HIS A 383 13.95 -4.34 -0.62
CA HIS A 383 14.93 -3.53 0.12
C HIS A 383 16.34 -3.56 -0.50
N ALA A 384 16.71 -4.65 -1.17
CA ALA A 384 18.00 -4.72 -1.86
C ALA A 384 18.03 -3.87 -3.14
N MET A 385 16.87 -3.60 -3.76
CA MET A 385 16.73 -2.78 -4.98
C MET A 385 16.45 -1.31 -4.70
N PHE A 386 15.78 -1.01 -3.59
CA PHE A 386 15.40 0.33 -3.18
C PHE A 386 15.83 0.61 -1.75
N GLU A 387 16.57 1.69 -1.54
CA GLU A 387 17.08 2.07 -0.23
C GLU A 387 15.94 2.47 0.73
N ASN A 388 14.92 3.15 0.20
CA ASN A 388 13.88 3.82 0.98
C ASN A 388 12.55 3.06 0.98
N VAL A 389 12.60 1.74 1.25
CA VAL A 389 11.38 0.94 1.46
C VAL A 389 10.98 1.05 2.93
N VAL A 390 9.81 1.62 3.17
CA VAL A 390 9.28 1.94 4.50
C VAL A 390 7.83 1.50 4.59
N ASP A 391 7.30 1.46 5.80
CA ASP A 391 5.93 1.05 6.09
C ASP A 391 5.37 1.89 7.26
N ARG A 392 4.12 1.65 7.62
CA ARG A 392 3.51 2.31 8.77
C ARG A 392 4.30 2.07 10.07
N THR A 393 4.86 0.87 10.28
CA THR A 393 5.51 0.53 11.55
C THR A 393 6.81 1.31 11.75
N SER A 394 7.59 1.50 10.68
CA SER A 394 8.80 2.33 10.67
C SER A 394 8.51 3.84 10.72
N LEU A 395 7.32 4.27 10.27
CA LEU A 395 6.93 5.68 10.21
C LEU A 395 6.04 6.14 11.36
N THR A 396 5.84 5.33 12.40
CA THR A 396 4.98 5.69 13.55
C THR A 396 5.66 5.43 14.88
N ALA A 397 5.49 6.36 15.83
CA ALA A 397 5.93 6.15 17.20
C ALA A 397 4.87 5.38 18.01
N SER A 398 5.31 4.61 19.01
CA SER A 398 4.38 3.85 19.88
C SER A 398 3.35 4.76 20.57
N SER A 399 3.74 5.98 20.97
CA SER A 399 2.84 6.97 21.57
C SER A 399 1.74 7.45 20.61
N GLU A 400 2.05 7.56 19.31
CA GLU A 400 1.08 7.92 18.28
C GLU A 400 0.06 6.79 18.06
N LEU A 401 0.51 5.54 18.07
CA LEU A 401 -0.38 4.38 17.98
C LEU A 401 -1.28 4.26 19.21
N THR A 402 -0.74 4.42 20.41
CA THR A 402 -1.53 4.40 21.66
C THR A 402 -2.61 5.48 21.65
N ARG A 403 -2.32 6.68 21.14
CA ARG A 403 -3.31 7.74 20.99
C ARG A 403 -4.48 7.32 20.10
N ILE A 404 -4.24 6.53 19.05
CA ILE A 404 -5.31 6.04 18.17
C ILE A 404 -6.07 4.87 18.81
N TYR A 405 -5.41 3.99 19.55
CA TYR A 405 -6.14 2.89 20.21
C TYR A 405 -7.05 3.38 21.33
N GLY A 406 -6.72 4.52 21.94
CA GLY A 406 -7.36 5.04 23.13
C GLY A 406 -6.86 4.33 24.38
N ARG A 407 -7.55 4.57 25.51
CA ARG A 407 -7.21 3.91 26.78
C ARG A 407 -7.63 2.45 26.75
N GLU A 408 -6.64 1.57 26.64
CA GLU A 408 -6.84 0.13 26.68
C GLU A 408 -6.43 -0.46 28.02
N VAL A 409 -7.14 -1.50 28.44
CA VAL A 409 -6.81 -2.22 29.67
C VAL A 409 -5.56 -3.06 29.42
N ASN A 410 -4.61 -3.02 30.36
CA ASN A 410 -3.51 -3.98 30.40
C ASN A 410 -4.11 -5.35 30.68
N LEU A 411 -4.17 -6.18 29.65
CA LEU A 411 -4.45 -7.60 29.81
C LEU A 411 -3.12 -8.18 30.33
N ASP A 412 -3.02 -8.43 31.63
CA ASP A 412 -1.82 -9.02 32.23
C ASP A 412 -1.31 -10.15 31.34
N SER A 413 -0.08 -10.00 30.84
CA SER A 413 0.63 -11.11 30.23
C SER A 413 0.77 -12.15 31.31
N GLN A 414 0.08 -13.29 31.18
CA GLN A 414 0.49 -14.49 31.88
C GLN A 414 1.90 -14.79 31.36
N PHE A 415 2.92 -14.27 32.03
CA PHE A 415 4.28 -14.73 31.85
C PHE A 415 4.22 -16.25 32.05
N PRO A 416 4.78 -17.07 31.14
CA PRO A 416 4.84 -18.50 31.37
C PRO A 416 5.55 -18.71 32.70
N ARG A 417 4.89 -19.45 33.60
CA ARG A 417 5.47 -19.87 34.87
C ARG A 417 6.84 -20.48 34.59
N THR A 418 7.83 -20.08 35.38
CA THR A 418 9.17 -20.67 35.40
C THR A 418 9.02 -22.19 35.28
N PRO A 419 9.63 -22.85 34.27
CA PRO A 419 9.51 -24.30 34.16
C PRO A 419 10.05 -24.93 35.45
N PRO A 420 9.38 -25.97 35.99
CA PRO A 420 9.87 -26.64 37.19
C PRO A 420 11.30 -27.10 36.93
N SER A 421 12.20 -26.79 37.88
CA SER A 421 13.60 -27.20 37.81
C SER A 421 13.68 -28.69 37.51
N ILE A 422 14.33 -29.06 36.41
CA ILE A 422 14.56 -30.46 36.06
C ILE A 422 15.34 -31.08 37.21
N VAL A 423 14.69 -31.95 37.98
CA VAL A 423 15.36 -32.81 38.95
C VAL A 423 16.19 -33.79 38.14
N GLN A 424 17.50 -33.56 38.10
CA GLN A 424 18.45 -34.49 37.51
C GLN A 424 18.49 -35.78 38.35
N VAL A 425 17.60 -36.72 38.06
CA VAL A 425 17.73 -38.08 38.58
C VAL A 425 18.88 -38.75 37.84
N LYS A 426 20.06 -38.78 38.48
CA LYS A 426 21.27 -39.45 37.97
C LYS A 426 21.04 -40.96 37.84
N LYS A 427 20.64 -41.42 36.65
CA LYS A 427 20.73 -42.86 36.26
C LYS A 427 22.19 -43.25 35.93
N ALA A 428 23.10 -43.09 36.88
CA ALA A 428 24.52 -43.44 36.70
C ALA A 428 24.75 -44.97 36.68
N GLU A 429 23.91 -45.74 37.36
CA GLU A 429 24.08 -47.20 37.49
C GLU A 429 23.69 -47.97 36.22
N ALA A 430 22.76 -47.44 35.41
CA ALA A 430 22.34 -48.06 34.15
C ALA A 430 23.42 -48.02 33.05
N TRP A 431 24.40 -47.13 33.16
CA TRP A 431 25.47 -46.95 32.16
C TRP A 431 26.68 -47.87 32.38
N ARG A 432 26.91 -48.37 33.61
CA ARG A 432 28.09 -49.22 33.89
C ARG A 432 27.95 -50.67 33.44
N ASN A 433 26.73 -51.13 33.14
CA ASN A 433 26.43 -52.54 32.83
C ASN A 433 26.15 -52.80 31.34
N ALA A 434 26.33 -51.82 30.45
CA ALA A 434 26.09 -51.99 29.01
C ALA A 434 27.34 -52.53 28.29
N GLY A 435 27.32 -53.82 27.93
CA GLY A 435 28.42 -54.48 27.18
C GLY A 435 28.61 -53.96 25.74
N PRO A 436 29.68 -54.39 25.05
CA PRO A 436 30.11 -53.78 23.79
C PRO A 436 29.29 -54.33 22.62
N ARG A 437 28.47 -53.49 22.00
CA ARG A 437 28.06 -53.63 20.60
C ARG A 437 28.17 -52.28 19.89
N PRO A 438 28.61 -52.25 18.63
CA PRO A 438 28.44 -51.06 17.81
C PRO A 438 26.95 -50.95 17.46
N ARG A 439 26.33 -49.82 17.80
CA ARG A 439 25.02 -49.44 17.25
C ARG A 439 25.07 -48.02 16.70
N PRO A 440 24.26 -47.73 15.66
CA PRO A 440 24.23 -46.42 15.01
C PRO A 440 23.90 -45.35 16.04
N LEU A 441 24.41 -44.14 15.81
CA LEU A 441 24.08 -42.99 16.65
C LEU A 441 22.57 -42.95 16.90
N PRO A 442 22.12 -42.81 18.17
CA PRO A 442 20.71 -42.57 18.42
C PRO A 442 20.31 -41.33 17.61
N PRO A 443 19.10 -41.31 17.03
CA PRO A 443 18.59 -40.08 16.44
C PRO A 443 18.74 -38.97 17.48
N PRO A 444 19.16 -37.75 17.07
CA PRO A 444 19.35 -36.66 18.00
C PRO A 444 18.09 -36.53 18.86
N PRO A 445 18.23 -36.34 20.18
CA PRO A 445 17.08 -36.24 21.07
C PRO A 445 16.12 -35.20 20.49
N ALA A 446 14.83 -35.55 20.45
CA ALA A 446 13.81 -34.63 19.96
C ALA A 446 14.04 -33.29 20.65
N ARG A 447 14.28 -32.25 19.84
CA ARG A 447 14.54 -30.90 20.34
C ARG A 447 13.43 -30.58 21.34
N PRO A 448 13.74 -30.11 22.58
CA PRO A 448 12.71 -29.75 23.54
C PRO A 448 11.69 -28.86 22.84
N LYS A 449 10.43 -29.32 22.76
CA LYS A 449 9.35 -28.49 22.25
C LYS A 449 9.14 -27.40 23.29
N TYR A 450 9.77 -26.26 23.08
CA TYR A 450 9.57 -25.12 23.94
C TYR A 450 8.12 -24.65 23.84
N PRO A 451 7.48 -24.23 24.95
CA PRO A 451 6.13 -23.68 24.93
C PRO A 451 5.98 -22.55 23.90
N HIS A 452 6.99 -21.71 23.71
CA HIS A 452 6.97 -20.64 22.68
C HIS A 452 7.03 -21.14 21.22
N ASN A 453 7.42 -22.40 20.96
CA ASN A 453 7.31 -23.02 19.64
C ASN A 453 5.92 -23.65 19.42
N ILE A 454 5.12 -23.79 20.48
CA ILE A 454 3.71 -24.21 20.47
C ILE A 454 2.79 -22.98 20.62
N GLU A 455 3.25 -21.92 21.27
CA GLU A 455 2.64 -20.60 21.34
C GLU A 455 2.92 -19.88 20.02
N GLY A 456 2.07 -20.20 19.07
CA GLY A 456 2.19 -19.74 17.72
C GLY A 456 1.43 -20.69 16.82
N TRP A 457 1.04 -20.19 15.66
CA TRP A 457 0.16 -20.87 14.71
C TRP A 457 0.67 -22.29 14.30
N TRP A 458 1.96 -22.60 14.50
CA TRP A 458 2.60 -23.91 14.28
C TRP A 458 2.16 -25.04 15.20
N GLY A 459 1.80 -24.76 16.47
CA GLY A 459 1.36 -25.79 17.41
C GLY A 459 0.06 -26.46 16.99
N TRP A 460 -0.89 -25.67 16.49
CA TRP A 460 -2.23 -26.13 16.13
C TRP A 460 -2.28 -26.92 14.82
N VAL A 461 -1.53 -26.52 13.79
CA VAL A 461 -1.49 -27.25 12.50
C VAL A 461 -0.99 -28.69 12.67
N ALA A 462 -0.19 -28.95 13.70
CA ALA A 462 0.28 -30.29 14.05
C ALA A 462 -0.68 -31.09 14.95
N GLU A 463 -1.66 -30.44 15.60
CA GLU A 463 -2.53 -31.03 16.63
C GLU A 463 -4.00 -31.16 16.22
N SER A 464 -4.51 -30.26 15.36
CA SER A 464 -5.92 -30.22 14.98
C SER A 464 -6.14 -29.66 13.57
N ASP A 465 -7.08 -30.28 12.87
CA ASP A 465 -7.58 -29.85 11.55
C ASP A 465 -8.46 -28.59 11.60
N ASN A 466 -8.81 -28.11 12.80
CA ASN A 466 -9.63 -26.94 13.02
C ASN A 466 -8.75 -25.77 13.49
N GLU A 467 -8.83 -24.63 12.78
CA GLU A 467 -8.24 -23.37 13.24
C GLU A 467 -8.81 -23.05 14.63
N PRO A 468 -7.96 -22.81 15.64
CA PRO A 468 -8.41 -22.54 17.00
C PRO A 468 -9.26 -21.27 17.05
N GLU A 469 -10.09 -21.15 18.08
CA GLU A 469 -10.76 -19.87 18.33
C GLU A 469 -9.72 -18.78 18.57
N SER A 470 -9.90 -17.64 17.90
CA SER A 470 -8.97 -16.52 18.03
C SER A 470 -8.84 -16.09 19.49
N SER A 471 -7.61 -15.95 19.95
CA SER A 471 -7.35 -15.49 21.32
C SER A 471 -7.89 -14.07 21.53
N VAL A 472 -8.10 -13.66 22.78
CA VAL A 472 -8.52 -12.27 23.09
C VAL A 472 -7.52 -11.26 22.52
N MET A 473 -6.22 -11.57 22.58
CA MET A 473 -5.18 -10.72 21.98
C MET A 473 -5.30 -10.64 20.46
N GLU A 474 -5.57 -11.77 19.79
CA GLU A 474 -5.76 -11.80 18.34
C GLU A 474 -7.01 -11.01 17.92
N LEU A 475 -8.12 -11.11 18.67
CA LEU A 475 -9.30 -10.28 18.45
C LEU A 475 -9.01 -8.79 18.64
N ARG A 476 -8.23 -8.42 19.66
CA ARG A 476 -7.77 -7.04 19.90
C ARG A 476 -6.90 -6.54 18.74
N THR A 477 -5.92 -7.32 18.31
CA THR A 477 -5.09 -7.01 17.14
C THR A 477 -5.92 -6.87 15.87
N ASN A 478 -6.93 -7.72 15.66
CA ASN A 478 -7.84 -7.61 14.52
C ASN A 478 -8.67 -6.31 14.54
N ALA A 479 -9.02 -5.81 15.73
CA ALA A 479 -9.65 -4.50 15.86
C ALA A 479 -8.67 -3.37 15.49
N HIS A 480 -7.43 -3.41 16.00
CA HIS A 480 -6.36 -2.46 15.65
C HIS A 480 -6.03 -2.47 14.17
N LYS A 481 -6.06 -3.65 13.53
CA LYS A 481 -5.82 -3.81 12.10
C LYS A 481 -6.73 -2.92 11.25
N LEU A 482 -7.98 -2.69 11.64
CA LEU A 482 -8.86 -1.76 10.92
C LEU A 482 -8.35 -0.32 10.94
N LEU A 483 -7.75 0.12 12.05
CA LEU A 483 -7.14 1.44 12.16
C LEU A 483 -5.87 1.53 11.31
N TRP A 484 -5.10 0.45 11.25
CA TRP A 484 -3.89 0.35 10.45
C TRP A 484 -4.20 0.41 8.97
N GLU A 485 -5.19 -0.37 8.54
CA GLU A 485 -5.71 -0.35 7.17
C GLU A 485 -6.32 1.02 6.83
N ALA A 486 -6.94 1.73 7.79
CA ALA A 486 -7.42 3.09 7.58
C ALA A 486 -6.29 4.10 7.32
N ILE A 487 -5.19 4.00 8.07
CA ILE A 487 -3.98 4.83 7.85
C ILE A 487 -3.38 4.51 6.48
N ASP A 488 -3.13 3.23 6.20
CA ASP A 488 -2.59 2.77 4.93
C ASP A 488 -3.46 3.22 3.75
N TYR A 489 -4.78 3.19 3.92
CA TYR A 489 -5.72 3.64 2.89
C TYR A 489 -5.55 5.12 2.57
N LEU A 490 -5.45 5.98 3.59
CA LEU A 490 -5.23 7.41 3.39
C LEU A 490 -3.87 7.69 2.74
N VAL A 491 -2.80 7.06 3.23
CA VAL A 491 -1.44 7.25 2.68
C VAL A 491 -1.37 6.78 1.21
N SER A 492 -1.98 5.64 0.90
CA SER A 492 -2.00 5.10 -0.48
C SER A 492 -2.88 5.91 -1.43
N VAL A 493 -3.94 6.55 -0.94
CA VAL A 493 -4.76 7.48 -1.74
C VAL A 493 -3.97 8.74 -2.06
N GLU A 494 -3.20 9.27 -1.11
CA GLU A 494 -2.38 10.48 -1.25
C GLU A 494 -1.07 10.30 -2.04
N ALA A 495 -0.64 9.05 -2.28
CA ALA A 495 0.63 8.76 -2.95
C ALA A 495 0.71 9.32 -4.37
N ASP A 496 1.90 9.76 -4.79
CA ASP A 496 2.12 10.25 -6.16
C ASP A 496 1.89 9.13 -7.19
N VAL A 497 2.33 7.91 -6.83
CA VAL A 497 2.11 6.70 -7.61
C VAL A 497 1.56 5.61 -6.69
N PHE A 498 0.51 4.92 -7.13
CA PHE A 498 0.05 3.69 -6.48
C PHE A 498 0.28 2.50 -7.40
N ILE A 499 0.78 1.41 -6.85
CA ILE A 499 0.88 0.13 -7.54
C ILE A 499 0.36 -0.97 -6.62
N SER A 500 -0.55 -1.77 -7.16
CA SER A 500 -0.87 -3.06 -6.58
C SER A 500 -0.74 -4.12 -7.65
N VAL A 501 -0.17 -5.24 -7.24
CA VAL A 501 0.01 -6.38 -8.14
C VAL A 501 -0.96 -7.50 -7.81
N PHE A 502 -1.80 -7.30 -6.78
CA PHE A 502 -2.82 -8.26 -6.41
C PHE A 502 -4.03 -7.57 -5.80
N ASP A 503 -5.10 -7.54 -6.58
CA ASP A 503 -6.29 -6.73 -6.32
C ASP A 503 -7.50 -7.56 -5.86
N ARG A 504 -7.27 -8.81 -5.47
CA ARG A 504 -8.32 -9.76 -5.06
C ARG A 504 -8.11 -10.33 -3.65
N ASP A 505 -9.18 -10.75 -3.01
CA ASP A 505 -9.19 -11.32 -1.65
C ASP A 505 -9.17 -12.86 -1.68
N GLY A 506 -9.17 -13.48 -0.50
CA GLY A 506 -9.30 -14.94 -0.32
C GLY A 506 -10.66 -15.55 -0.70
N LYS A 507 -11.51 -14.81 -1.41
CA LYS A 507 -12.81 -15.22 -1.94
C LYS A 507 -12.95 -14.86 -3.43
N GLY A 508 -11.88 -14.36 -4.05
CA GLY A 508 -11.82 -13.98 -5.46
C GLY A 508 -12.40 -12.61 -5.82
N ARG A 509 -12.63 -11.75 -4.82
CA ARG A 509 -13.35 -10.47 -4.90
C ARG A 509 -12.40 -9.29 -4.77
N PRO A 510 -12.78 -8.08 -5.22
CA PRO A 510 -11.98 -6.87 -5.03
C PRO A 510 -11.58 -6.65 -3.56
N ASN A 511 -10.29 -6.46 -3.30
CA ASN A 511 -9.70 -6.30 -1.96
C ASN A 511 -9.43 -4.83 -1.58
N PHE A 512 -8.57 -4.62 -0.59
CA PHE A 512 -8.06 -3.31 -0.17
C PHE A 512 -7.48 -2.48 -1.32
N ALA A 513 -6.57 -3.04 -2.12
CA ALA A 513 -5.99 -2.33 -3.26
C ALA A 513 -7.05 -1.90 -4.27
N SER A 514 -8.03 -2.75 -4.57
CA SER A 514 -9.14 -2.37 -5.44
C SER A 514 -9.91 -1.15 -4.92
N LEU A 515 -10.11 -1.06 -3.60
CA LEU A 515 -10.77 0.07 -2.97
C LEU A 515 -9.92 1.36 -3.04
N VAL A 516 -8.61 1.27 -2.83
CA VAL A 516 -7.67 2.40 -3.02
C VAL A 516 -7.70 2.87 -4.47
N MET A 517 -7.58 1.94 -5.41
CA MET A 517 -7.60 2.20 -6.84
C MET A 517 -8.89 2.87 -7.30
N GLY A 518 -10.04 2.48 -6.76
CA GLY A 518 -11.32 3.13 -7.02
C GLY A 518 -11.42 4.53 -6.43
N HIS A 519 -10.89 4.74 -5.22
CA HIS A 519 -10.87 6.07 -4.58
C HIS A 519 -9.93 7.05 -5.29
N ARG A 520 -8.73 6.60 -5.69
CA ARG A 520 -7.80 7.39 -6.51
C ARG A 520 -8.45 7.79 -7.83
N LEU A 521 -9.12 6.85 -8.50
CA LEU A 521 -9.86 7.12 -9.74
C LEU A 521 -10.99 8.13 -9.54
N TYR A 522 -11.63 8.14 -8.37
CA TYR A 522 -12.63 9.14 -8.03
C TYR A 522 -12.02 10.53 -7.80
N LEU A 523 -11.07 10.66 -6.87
CA LEU A 523 -10.51 11.95 -6.45
C LEU A 523 -9.70 12.63 -7.55
N SER A 524 -8.82 11.87 -8.21
CA SER A 524 -7.93 12.37 -9.24
C SER A 524 -7.63 11.25 -10.22
N ALA A 525 -8.48 11.12 -11.24
CA ALA A 525 -8.36 10.09 -12.26
C ALA A 525 -7.01 10.12 -12.99
N ALA A 526 -6.38 11.29 -13.09
CA ALA A 526 -5.06 11.48 -13.67
C ALA A 526 -3.91 11.00 -12.77
N SER A 527 -4.15 10.72 -11.48
CA SER A 527 -3.10 10.21 -10.58
C SER A 527 -2.62 8.84 -11.02
N LYS A 528 -1.29 8.67 -11.08
CA LYS A 528 -0.67 7.43 -11.56
C LYS A 528 -1.05 6.25 -10.67
N THR A 529 -1.74 5.30 -11.27
CA THR A 529 -2.20 4.07 -10.61
C THR A 529 -1.94 2.92 -11.56
N PHE A 530 -0.87 2.16 -11.31
CA PHE A 530 -0.53 1.02 -12.16
C PHE A 530 -1.48 -0.15 -11.90
N ARG A 531 -2.04 -0.70 -12.99
CA ARG A 531 -2.91 -1.88 -13.00
C ARG A 531 -2.40 -2.90 -14.02
N PRO A 532 -1.18 -3.43 -13.85
CA PRO A 532 -0.56 -4.29 -14.84
C PRO A 532 -1.33 -5.61 -14.99
N VAL A 533 -1.41 -6.11 -16.22
CA VAL A 533 -2.03 -7.42 -16.49
C VAL A 533 -1.04 -8.49 -16.07
N ARG A 534 -1.23 -9.08 -14.88
CA ARG A 534 -0.33 -10.07 -14.30
C ARG A 534 0.10 -11.18 -15.26
N LYS A 535 -0.82 -11.70 -16.06
CA LYS A 535 -0.53 -12.75 -17.05
C LYS A 535 0.53 -12.32 -18.09
N GLU A 536 0.47 -11.07 -18.53
CA GLU A 536 1.45 -10.53 -19.47
C GLU A 536 2.78 -10.26 -18.77
N VAL A 537 2.74 -9.69 -17.56
CA VAL A 537 3.94 -9.43 -16.78
C VAL A 537 4.70 -10.71 -16.45
N VAL A 538 4.01 -11.76 -16.03
CA VAL A 538 4.62 -13.07 -15.76
C VAL A 538 5.32 -13.61 -17.02
N ARG A 539 4.70 -13.49 -18.20
CA ARG A 539 5.34 -13.91 -19.46
C ARG A 539 6.59 -13.11 -19.77
N LEU A 540 6.59 -11.80 -19.51
CA LEU A 540 7.77 -10.95 -19.68
C LEU A 540 8.88 -11.36 -18.70
N LEU A 541 8.55 -11.71 -17.46
CA LEU A 541 9.51 -12.15 -16.45
C LEU A 541 10.10 -13.53 -16.80
N GLU A 542 9.25 -14.51 -17.16
CA GLU A 542 9.73 -15.84 -17.55
C GLU A 542 10.57 -15.81 -18.82
N GLY A 543 10.20 -14.99 -19.81
CA GLY A 543 10.95 -14.83 -21.05
C GLY A 543 12.36 -14.25 -20.85
N ASN A 544 12.63 -13.64 -19.69
CA ASN A 544 13.93 -13.07 -19.34
C ASN A 544 14.48 -13.68 -18.04
N ARG A 545 14.03 -14.88 -17.64
CA ARG A 545 14.31 -15.46 -16.31
C ARG A 545 15.80 -15.58 -15.98
N GLU A 546 16.62 -15.96 -16.96
CA GLU A 546 18.07 -16.15 -16.79
C GLU A 546 18.81 -14.81 -16.65
N HIS A 547 18.22 -13.73 -17.16
CA HIS A 547 18.81 -12.40 -17.26
C HIS A 547 17.93 -11.34 -16.56
N LEU A 548 17.13 -11.74 -15.56
CA LEU A 548 16.18 -10.85 -14.86
C LEU A 548 16.85 -9.62 -14.25
N TYR A 549 18.15 -9.76 -13.94
CA TYR A 549 18.96 -8.74 -13.33
C TYR A 549 19.88 -8.01 -14.32
N GLU A 550 19.77 -8.33 -15.61
CA GLU A 550 20.52 -7.71 -16.70
C GLU A 550 19.60 -6.79 -17.52
N ALA A 551 20.09 -5.61 -17.91
CA ALA A 551 19.32 -4.67 -18.70
C ALA A 551 19.33 -5.04 -20.19
N ASN A 552 18.46 -5.96 -20.58
CA ASN A 552 18.16 -6.17 -21.99
C ASN A 552 17.23 -5.04 -22.51
N ASN A 553 17.73 -4.21 -23.43
CA ASN A 553 17.00 -3.06 -23.98
C ASN A 553 15.63 -3.44 -24.58
N THR A 554 15.52 -4.59 -25.24
CA THR A 554 14.26 -5.07 -25.85
C THR A 554 13.23 -5.44 -24.78
N TRP A 555 13.69 -6.08 -23.72
CA TRP A 555 12.85 -6.42 -22.58
C TRP A 555 12.42 -5.16 -21.81
N LEU A 556 13.34 -4.21 -21.57
CA LEU A 556 13.05 -2.92 -20.95
C LEU A 556 11.98 -2.14 -21.73
N LYS A 557 12.10 -2.05 -23.07
CA LYS A 557 11.08 -1.42 -23.93
C LYS A 557 9.71 -2.09 -23.74
N SER A 558 9.68 -3.43 -23.70
CA SER A 558 8.44 -4.21 -23.51
C SER A 558 7.78 -3.96 -22.16
N VAL A 559 8.56 -3.94 -21.06
CA VAL A 559 8.08 -3.63 -19.71
C VAL A 559 7.54 -2.19 -19.64
N ARG A 560 8.31 -1.23 -20.15
CA ARG A 560 7.91 0.19 -20.19
C ARG A 560 6.61 0.38 -20.96
N GLN A 561 6.48 -0.24 -22.12
CA GLN A 561 5.27 -0.19 -22.95
C GLN A 561 4.07 -0.79 -22.21
N HIS A 562 4.23 -1.96 -21.58
CA HIS A 562 3.15 -2.60 -20.82
C HIS A 562 2.68 -1.71 -19.65
N PHE A 563 3.61 -1.17 -18.86
CA PHE A 563 3.28 -0.28 -17.74
C PHE A 563 2.58 1.00 -18.20
N ARG A 564 3.05 1.65 -19.28
CA ARG A 564 2.38 2.82 -19.86
C ARG A 564 0.95 2.49 -20.31
N LYS A 565 0.77 1.38 -21.03
CA LYS A 565 -0.57 0.92 -21.46
C LYS A 565 -1.49 0.65 -20.26
N SER A 566 -0.95 0.06 -19.18
CA SER A 566 -1.71 -0.32 -17.98
C SER A 566 -2.34 0.85 -17.23
N LEU A 567 -1.80 2.07 -17.36
CA LEU A 567 -2.34 3.26 -16.68
C LEU A 567 -3.77 3.60 -17.15
N PHE A 568 -4.03 3.51 -18.46
CA PHE A 568 -5.36 3.75 -19.03
C PHE A 568 -6.14 2.45 -19.28
N HIS A 569 -5.54 1.48 -19.96
CA HIS A 569 -6.22 0.22 -20.30
C HIS A 569 -6.52 -0.61 -19.06
N GLY A 570 -5.68 -0.54 -18.03
CA GLY A 570 -5.95 -1.21 -16.76
C GLY A 570 -7.15 -0.60 -16.03
N ALA A 571 -7.39 0.70 -16.18
CA ALA A 571 -8.63 1.31 -15.70
C ALA A 571 -9.84 0.78 -16.47
N MET A 572 -9.78 0.74 -17.80
CA MET A 572 -10.83 0.17 -18.64
C MET A 572 -11.12 -1.30 -18.30
N ASN A 573 -10.09 -2.14 -18.19
CA ASN A 573 -10.27 -3.56 -17.87
C ASN A 573 -10.92 -3.76 -16.49
N ALA A 574 -10.58 -2.91 -15.51
CA ALA A 574 -11.19 -2.96 -14.18
C ALA A 574 -12.68 -2.60 -14.18
N SER A 575 -13.14 -1.76 -15.12
CA SER A 575 -14.57 -1.44 -15.25
C SER A 575 -15.40 -2.68 -15.61
N VAL A 576 -14.82 -3.60 -16.38
CA VAL A 576 -15.46 -4.87 -16.79
C VAL A 576 -15.22 -5.97 -15.75
N ALA A 577 -14.01 -6.09 -15.21
CA ALA A 577 -13.63 -7.22 -14.37
C ALA A 577 -13.92 -7.03 -12.87
N SER A 578 -13.78 -5.81 -12.35
CA SER A 578 -13.82 -5.53 -10.90
C SER A 578 -15.12 -4.85 -10.48
N LYS A 579 -15.63 -3.90 -11.28
CA LYS A 579 -16.87 -3.17 -10.98
C LYS A 579 -18.09 -4.06 -10.72
N PRO A 580 -18.36 -5.13 -11.50
CA PRO A 580 -19.53 -6.00 -11.25
C PRO A 580 -19.45 -6.75 -9.91
N LEU A 581 -18.25 -6.89 -9.34
CA LEU A 581 -18.02 -7.56 -8.06
C LEU A 581 -18.03 -6.60 -6.87
N SER A 582 -17.65 -5.34 -7.10
CA SER A 582 -17.66 -4.25 -6.12
C SER A 582 -17.70 -2.90 -6.82
N PHE A 583 -18.79 -2.15 -6.65
CA PHE A 583 -18.98 -0.82 -7.25
C PHE A 583 -17.81 0.13 -6.94
N LEU A 584 -17.41 0.21 -5.66
CA LEU A 584 -16.36 1.12 -5.20
C LEU A 584 -14.96 0.79 -5.73
N SER A 585 -14.74 -0.39 -6.32
CA SER A 585 -13.47 -0.70 -6.97
C SER A 585 -13.27 0.09 -8.27
N HIS A 586 -14.36 0.57 -8.87
CA HIS A 586 -14.35 1.37 -10.10
C HIS A 586 -15.62 2.23 -10.17
N PRO A 587 -15.63 3.44 -9.56
CA PRO A 587 -16.83 4.28 -9.42
C PRO A 587 -17.20 5.10 -10.67
N VAL A 588 -16.44 4.95 -11.76
CA VAL A 588 -16.67 5.60 -13.06
C VAL A 588 -17.65 4.74 -13.89
N PRO A 589 -18.62 5.33 -14.63
CA PRO A 589 -18.83 6.76 -14.85
C PRO A 589 -19.77 7.48 -13.87
N GLU A 590 -20.40 6.75 -12.95
CA GLU A 590 -21.49 7.27 -12.11
C GLU A 590 -21.05 8.46 -11.25
N CYS A 591 -19.78 8.44 -10.81
CA CYS A 591 -19.23 9.37 -9.83
C CYS A 591 -18.20 10.34 -10.42
N SER A 592 -18.26 10.55 -11.73
CA SER A 592 -17.34 11.43 -12.46
C SER A 592 -18.09 12.27 -13.50
N CYS A 593 -17.53 13.42 -13.84
CA CYS A 593 -17.95 14.25 -14.97
C CYS A 593 -16.74 14.60 -15.84
N VAL A 594 -17.01 15.05 -17.07
CA VAL A 594 -15.98 15.53 -18.00
C VAL A 594 -15.91 17.04 -17.95
N GLY A 595 -14.71 17.59 -17.70
CA GLY A 595 -14.45 19.03 -17.71
C GLY A 595 -14.61 19.61 -19.13
N SER A 596 -15.02 20.87 -19.22
CA SER A 596 -15.17 21.55 -20.51
C SER A 596 -13.84 22.14 -20.99
N GLY A 597 -12.94 21.31 -21.51
CA GLY A 597 -11.85 21.82 -22.35
C GLY A 597 -12.42 22.16 -23.73
N ASN A 598 -12.60 23.44 -24.07
CA ASN A 598 -13.11 23.99 -25.35
C ASN A 598 -13.82 22.96 -26.25
N ILE A 599 -15.05 22.62 -25.88
CA ILE A 599 -15.97 21.81 -26.69
C ILE A 599 -17.14 22.71 -27.12
N GLU A 600 -16.81 23.74 -27.88
CA GLU A 600 -17.66 24.19 -28.98
C GLU A 600 -17.07 23.54 -30.24
N GLU A 601 -17.89 23.12 -31.22
CA GLU A 601 -17.52 22.33 -32.42
C GLU A 601 -17.38 20.79 -32.30
N ALA A 602 -18.25 20.11 -31.55
CA ALA A 602 -18.46 18.66 -31.76
C ALA A 602 -19.91 18.25 -32.05
N TRP A 603 -20.86 19.19 -32.08
CA TRP A 603 -22.28 18.88 -32.35
C TRP A 603 -22.98 19.86 -33.28
N THR A 604 -22.24 20.69 -34.03
CA THR A 604 -22.81 21.60 -35.02
C THR A 604 -22.02 21.53 -36.33
N VAL A 605 -22.63 20.85 -37.30
CA VAL A 605 -22.61 21.15 -38.74
C VAL A 605 -21.27 21.02 -39.47
N SER A 606 -21.24 20.00 -40.33
CA SER A 606 -20.41 19.93 -41.54
C SER A 606 -20.36 21.28 -42.27
N HIS A 607 -19.18 21.86 -42.43
CA HIS A 607 -18.62 22.40 -43.69
C HIS A 607 -17.42 23.30 -43.35
N ASP A 608 -16.36 23.10 -44.13
CA ASP A 608 -15.17 23.92 -44.31
C ASP A 608 -13.98 23.73 -43.35
N ALA A 609 -12.87 23.39 -44.01
CA ALA A 609 -11.56 23.14 -43.45
C ALA A 609 -10.73 24.42 -43.44
N SER A 610 -10.01 24.69 -42.34
CA SER A 610 -8.56 25.00 -42.33
C SER A 610 -8.14 25.66 -41.00
N SER A 611 -7.51 24.89 -40.11
CA SER A 611 -6.43 25.29 -39.17
C SER A 611 -6.15 24.15 -38.18
N PRO A 612 -4.98 23.47 -38.21
CA PRO A 612 -4.66 22.40 -37.26
C PRO A 612 -3.45 22.78 -36.40
N SER A 613 -3.66 23.07 -35.10
CA SER A 613 -2.60 22.82 -34.11
C SER A 613 -3.03 22.73 -32.65
N SER A 614 -4.25 23.13 -32.26
CA SER A 614 -4.72 23.02 -30.86
C SER A 614 -5.82 21.97 -30.61
N THR A 615 -6.29 21.25 -31.64
CA THR A 615 -7.50 20.42 -31.59
C THR A 615 -7.28 18.93 -31.35
N LEU A 616 -6.04 18.42 -31.37
CA LEU A 616 -5.79 16.98 -31.27
C LEU A 616 -5.78 16.47 -29.81
N ALA A 617 -5.22 17.26 -28.88
CA ALA A 617 -5.13 16.91 -27.46
C ALA A 617 -6.51 16.93 -26.77
N SER A 618 -7.35 17.93 -27.05
CA SER A 618 -8.72 17.99 -26.52
C SER A 618 -9.60 16.85 -27.06
N ARG A 619 -9.44 16.49 -28.34
CA ARG A 619 -10.12 15.34 -28.96
C ARG A 619 -9.73 14.01 -28.32
N THR A 620 -8.46 13.78 -28.03
CA THR A 620 -7.99 12.52 -27.41
C THR A 620 -8.41 12.38 -25.94
N GLN A 621 -8.44 13.47 -25.17
CA GLN A 621 -8.92 13.48 -23.78
C GLN A 621 -10.44 13.24 -23.69
N SER A 622 -11.23 13.84 -24.58
CA SER A 622 -12.69 13.64 -24.67
C SER A 622 -13.03 12.19 -25.09
N ALA A 623 -12.26 11.63 -26.04
CA ALA A 623 -12.41 10.24 -26.46
C ALA A 623 -12.12 9.23 -25.31
N ALA A 624 -11.14 9.53 -24.45
CA ALA A 624 -10.80 8.68 -23.31
C ALA A 624 -11.91 8.64 -22.24
N ALA A 625 -12.52 9.80 -21.94
CA ALA A 625 -13.67 9.88 -21.03
C ALA A 625 -14.89 9.13 -21.59
N ALA A 626 -15.17 9.28 -22.88
CA ALA A 626 -16.24 8.55 -23.57
C ALA A 626 -16.01 7.03 -23.54
N THR A 627 -14.76 6.58 -23.68
CA THR A 627 -14.37 5.17 -23.59
C THR A 627 -14.63 4.58 -22.20
N LEU A 628 -14.49 5.38 -21.14
CA LEU A 628 -14.86 5.01 -19.77
C LEU A 628 -16.36 5.19 -19.47
N GLY A 629 -17.16 5.55 -20.48
CA GLY A 629 -18.62 5.70 -20.37
C GLY A 629 -19.07 7.01 -19.73
N VAL A 630 -18.16 7.97 -19.52
CA VAL A 630 -18.49 9.28 -18.95
C VAL A 630 -19.01 10.18 -20.06
N LYS A 631 -20.31 10.47 -20.04
CA LYS A 631 -20.98 11.32 -21.05
C LYS A 631 -21.26 12.73 -20.57
N GLU A 632 -21.19 12.94 -19.27
CA GLU A 632 -21.87 14.04 -18.58
C GLU A 632 -20.87 15.13 -18.24
N ARG A 633 -21.19 16.37 -18.60
CA ARG A 633 -20.30 17.51 -18.39
C ARG A 633 -20.32 17.95 -16.94
N CYS A 634 -19.18 18.42 -16.46
CA CYS A 634 -19.10 19.04 -15.15
C CYS A 634 -19.92 20.33 -15.11
N PRO A 635 -20.51 20.69 -13.95
CA PRO A 635 -21.14 21.99 -13.76
C PRO A 635 -20.17 23.14 -14.09
N LYS A 636 -20.70 24.25 -14.60
CA LYS A 636 -19.89 25.40 -15.07
C LYS A 636 -18.89 25.91 -14.04
N TRP A 637 -19.29 26.03 -12.77
CA TRP A 637 -18.43 26.51 -11.68
C TRP A 637 -17.17 25.66 -11.44
N MET A 638 -17.17 24.38 -11.83
CA MET A 638 -15.97 23.53 -11.73
C MET A 638 -14.96 23.79 -12.85
N ASN A 639 -15.36 24.46 -13.92
CA ASN A 639 -14.49 24.73 -15.07
C ASN A 639 -13.76 26.08 -14.92
N ASP A 640 -14.34 27.04 -14.18
CA ASP A 640 -13.77 28.38 -13.99
C ASP A 640 -12.47 28.35 -13.15
N ASP A 641 -12.35 27.42 -12.20
CA ASP A 641 -11.14 27.24 -11.37
C ASP A 641 -9.93 26.73 -12.19
N ASN A 642 -10.16 26.17 -13.38
CA ASN A 642 -9.15 25.49 -14.19
C ASN A 642 -8.52 26.39 -15.27
N GLU A 643 -9.13 27.54 -15.60
CA GLU A 643 -8.59 28.51 -16.58
C GLU A 643 -7.32 29.21 -16.09
N THR A 644 -7.15 29.39 -14.78
CA THR A 644 -5.94 29.99 -14.20
C THR A 644 -4.70 29.09 -14.27
N SER A 645 -4.86 27.76 -14.42
CA SER A 645 -3.74 26.82 -14.49
C SER A 645 -3.35 26.40 -15.93
N SER A 646 -4.19 26.65 -16.93
CA SER A 646 -3.96 26.18 -18.31
C SER A 646 -3.03 27.11 -19.11
N ARG A 647 -3.02 28.42 -18.81
CA ARG A 647 -2.21 29.43 -19.56
C ARG A 647 -0.68 29.29 -19.45
N LEU A 648 -0.16 28.42 -18.57
CA LEU A 648 1.29 28.18 -18.45
C LEU A 648 1.75 26.85 -19.09
N LYS A 649 0.84 26.03 -19.65
CA LYS A 649 1.18 24.68 -20.16
C LYS A 649 1.22 24.53 -21.68
N GLU A 650 0.89 25.58 -22.45
CA GLU A 650 0.72 25.46 -23.91
C GLU A 650 2.01 25.37 -24.74
N LYS A 651 3.21 25.40 -24.13
CA LYS A 651 4.47 25.42 -24.90
C LYS A 651 5.27 24.11 -24.98
N GLU A 652 4.74 23.00 -24.49
CA GLU A 652 5.45 21.70 -24.53
C GLU A 652 4.50 20.55 -24.92
N ILE A 653 4.15 20.51 -26.19
CA ILE A 653 3.28 19.50 -26.81
C ILE A 653 4.13 18.68 -27.79
N ASP A 654 3.86 17.36 -27.84
CA ASP A 654 4.46 16.29 -28.66
C ASP A 654 5.74 15.60 -28.15
N GLU A 655 5.62 14.66 -27.20
CA GLU A 655 6.59 13.55 -27.03
C GLU A 655 6.04 12.28 -26.31
N ASP A 656 4.73 12.17 -26.02
CA ASP A 656 4.22 10.99 -25.30
C ASP A 656 3.68 9.86 -26.20
N ASP A 657 3.40 10.15 -27.48
CA ASP A 657 2.89 9.14 -28.44
C ASP A 657 3.84 8.88 -29.63
N GLU A 658 4.95 9.62 -29.81
CA GLU A 658 6.04 9.26 -30.76
C GLU A 658 7.43 9.49 -30.17
N ALA A 659 8.14 8.39 -29.86
CA ALA A 659 9.61 8.32 -29.78
C ALA A 659 10.02 6.83 -29.67
N ASP A 660 9.81 6.08 -30.75
CA ASP A 660 10.58 4.86 -31.03
C ASP A 660 11.76 5.28 -31.91
N ASN A 661 12.86 5.71 -31.28
CA ASN A 661 14.22 5.58 -31.80
C ASN A 661 15.21 6.14 -30.76
N ASP A 662 15.53 5.29 -29.78
CA ASP A 662 16.78 5.43 -29.05
C ASP A 662 17.63 4.21 -29.45
N ASN A 663 18.33 4.38 -30.57
CA ASN A 663 19.54 3.64 -30.88
C ASN A 663 20.68 4.48 -30.30
N GLY A 664 21.21 4.05 -29.16
CA GLY A 664 22.44 4.60 -28.65
C GLY A 664 23.62 4.15 -29.53
N ASP A 665 24.02 4.99 -30.46
CA ASP A 665 25.39 5.01 -30.96
C ASP A 665 26.14 6.11 -30.23
N VAL A 666 26.91 5.70 -29.21
CA VAL A 666 27.97 6.51 -28.64
C VAL A 666 29.09 6.57 -29.67
N SER A 667 29.20 7.68 -30.40
CA SER A 667 30.44 8.03 -31.08
C SER A 667 30.95 9.36 -30.53
N SER A 668 32.08 9.26 -29.85
CA SER A 668 32.94 10.37 -29.48
C SER A 668 33.31 11.20 -30.71
N SER A 669 33.10 12.51 -30.64
CA SER A 669 33.99 13.42 -31.34
C SER A 669 34.12 14.73 -30.56
N PHE A 670 35.28 14.84 -29.90
CA PHE A 670 35.83 16.08 -29.40
C PHE A 670 36.32 16.86 -30.62
N GLY A 671 35.68 18.00 -30.93
CA GLY A 671 36.09 18.90 -32.00
C GLY A 671 36.33 20.30 -31.46
N MET A 672 37.59 20.58 -31.10
CA MET A 672 38.06 21.96 -30.93
C MET A 672 37.93 22.70 -32.26
N PHE A 673 37.36 23.90 -32.28
CA PHE A 673 37.80 24.96 -33.19
C PHE A 673 37.59 26.34 -32.56
N PHE A 674 38.73 27.01 -32.38
CA PHE A 674 38.90 28.44 -32.17
C PHE A 674 38.73 29.16 -33.51
N GLU A 675 38.00 30.29 -33.55
CA GLU A 675 38.27 31.48 -34.38
C GLU A 675 37.34 32.61 -33.89
N ARG A 676 37.79 33.58 -33.09
CA ARG A 676 38.56 34.82 -33.35
C ARG A 676 37.81 35.91 -34.16
N SER A 677 37.28 36.89 -33.40
CA SER A 677 37.20 38.36 -33.58
C SER A 677 37.10 39.01 -34.98
N ASN A 678 36.13 39.94 -35.13
CA ASN A 678 36.33 41.40 -35.26
C ASN A 678 34.97 42.14 -35.37
N GLU A 679 34.73 43.17 -34.55
CA GLU A 679 34.58 44.63 -34.90
C GLU A 679 33.37 44.95 -35.81
N SER A 680 32.54 45.98 -35.63
CA SER A 680 32.53 47.21 -34.80
C SER A 680 31.19 47.96 -35.05
N ASP A 681 30.94 49.01 -34.25
CA ASP A 681 29.98 50.14 -34.45
C ASP A 681 28.56 49.95 -33.87
N GLY A 682 27.94 50.85 -33.09
CA GLY A 682 28.30 52.17 -32.56
C GLY A 682 27.02 52.92 -32.10
N GLY A 683 27.05 53.57 -30.92
CA GLY A 683 26.12 54.63 -30.45
C GLY A 683 24.73 54.21 -29.93
N GLU A 684 24.07 54.86 -28.97
CA GLU A 684 24.39 56.06 -28.17
C GLU A 684 23.44 56.15 -26.94
N VAL A 685 23.84 57.03 -26.03
CA VAL A 685 23.43 57.32 -24.64
C VAL A 685 22.05 57.99 -24.50
N ASN A 686 21.32 57.73 -23.40
CA ASN A 686 20.85 58.82 -22.50
C ASN A 686 20.31 58.36 -21.13
N LYS A 687 20.71 59.14 -20.11
CA LYS A 687 20.39 59.12 -18.67
C LYS A 687 19.24 60.09 -18.36
N GLU A 688 18.58 59.88 -17.22
CA GLU A 688 18.23 60.84 -16.13
C GLU A 688 17.22 60.14 -15.18
N GLU A 689 17.55 59.91 -13.90
CA GLU A 689 17.27 60.77 -12.71
C GLU A 689 15.76 61.02 -12.47
N ALA A 690 15.14 60.95 -11.29
CA ALA A 690 15.57 61.10 -9.88
C ALA A 690 14.54 60.36 -8.96
N ALA A 691 14.98 59.69 -7.89
CA ALA A 691 14.94 60.12 -6.47
C ALA A 691 13.55 60.43 -5.88
N GLN A 692 13.12 59.67 -4.84
CA GLN A 692 12.93 60.16 -3.46
C GLN A 692 12.24 59.15 -2.50
N LEU A 693 12.85 59.03 -1.30
CA LEU A 693 12.30 58.86 0.06
C LEU A 693 11.64 57.50 0.43
N GLU A 694 12.25 56.69 1.32
CA GLU A 694 12.17 56.73 2.82
C GLU A 694 10.73 56.50 3.33
N ASP A 695 10.39 55.74 4.37
CA ASP A 695 11.07 54.82 5.30
C ASP A 695 9.94 54.19 6.19
N GLN A 696 10.30 53.22 7.04
CA GLN A 696 9.65 52.81 8.32
C GLN A 696 8.43 51.85 8.38
N GLU A 697 8.77 50.60 8.76
CA GLU A 697 8.46 49.84 10.01
C GLU A 697 7.29 50.18 10.97
N GLU A 698 6.95 49.12 11.75
CA GLU A 698 6.13 48.99 12.99
C GLU A 698 4.60 48.86 12.82
N SER A 699 3.94 47.72 13.08
CA SER A 699 3.74 46.87 14.29
C SER A 699 2.55 47.28 15.18
N GLU A 700 1.80 46.24 15.58
CA GLU A 700 0.88 46.13 16.74
C GLU A 700 -0.61 46.53 16.65
N SER A 701 -1.45 45.47 16.61
CA SER A 701 -2.51 45.11 17.58
C SER A 701 -3.88 45.83 17.68
N ALA A 702 -4.89 44.99 18.03
CA ALA A 702 -6.27 45.24 18.50
C ALA A 702 -7.23 45.76 17.40
N GLU A 703 -8.29 45.05 16.98
CA GLU A 703 -9.44 44.50 17.72
C GLU A 703 -10.12 43.30 17.00
#